data_AF-A0A5M6A5B1-F1
#
_entry.id   AF-A0A5M6A5B1-F1
#
_cell.length_a   1.000
_cell.length_b   1.000
_cell.length_c   1.000
_cell.angle_alpha   90.00
_cell.angle_beta   90.00
_cell.angle_gamma   90.00
#
_symmetry.space_group_name_H-M   'P 1'
#
loop_
_entity.id
_entity.type
_entity.pdbx_description
1 polymer ?
#
loop_
_entity_poly.entity_id
_entity_poly.type
_entity_poly.pdbx_seq_one_letter_code
_entity_poly.pdbx_strand_id
1 'polypeptide(L)'
;MKNFLVLTIFLMLGAYGRVVAQDAAAASKRANQQYVLFESERDKGTNVTGMYSYLLDSYENFMKVVEAPDNGQYLSGAKNRLRAMYPYLLNGAVYYSEQKQPSKALDFAAAYIEMPRLKIFQSELLPKDNRYASVVYYAAVSAYNLQKYSQALKYFQEYLSTGTDTQQKDCYVYMNMIYQSQKNYSEQERVLEEAIAKYPVSLDFLYNLVNVHIATNNMPKLLSAIDRILEVDPNNDKVLPIKARILERQGKNQEALDIYKRLYALHPDSFELLTGLARVNFNVATEIVNNGATIANDTEYALVRQRASGYLLDAKDLFLKILEKEPSSKMYMQGLAGVYQYMDMKSEYEVLMKIITDGASYTSFPSRLLAYNEALKKTEGVAQQQESAPVPVEPAMLVIHVDSFIDGNNNKVIDAGESFAVQFSVENKGQGDAYNIRLRLSEQQGYDEYFDGPRELDGGNIPAGTSKQYTFRYLVKKEMPSALAKINIYAFEANGFDADPSELIVNTQEYAMPRLRVADHQFFASEGSSITLGKNGKLTLALQNFGSKTARNVKLNFKLPNNVFTTDVPEMTIDSIAPGDVATLDYGFLVNKRFDGDSIAVMVSVSEDSRSSYLSEAYKVKVGEYLTASSTIKIDGAVRKAVDLKNVSLGLNTELLQDIPVGAVNRHRYALIIGNEDYSITGANAEINVPYAVNDAMVFREYCVRTFGVPDGQLKVVPNATAGMMHEQLDWLVNMASTDPEAELIFYYSGHGNNDEATKEPYLLPVDITGKNIRLGISLADLYKRLATYPIKGAYVFLDACFSGGYKSAAPLLAQKGVRVVPKVGLPQGHTLSFSSSSGDQTSSVYHDKKQGYYTYFLVKCIKDAKGDLTMKELFEKTNAEVKKATALIGKMQEPQYMVSPTWSDWADVKLKTPATMN
;
A
#
# COMPACT_ATOMS: atom_id res chain seq x y z
N MET A 1 24.59 25.97 -93.36
CA MET A 1 24.44 24.80 -94.28
C MET A 1 23.97 23.65 -93.41
N LYS A 2 22.67 23.41 -93.16
CA LYS A 2 21.56 23.20 -94.10
C LYS A 2 21.90 22.16 -95.17
N ASN A 3 21.22 21.02 -95.05
CA ASN A 3 20.84 20.07 -96.10
C ASN A 3 21.96 19.22 -96.71
N PHE A 4 22.21 18.01 -96.18
CA PHE A 4 22.51 16.82 -97.01
C PHE A 4 22.44 15.47 -96.25
N LEU A 5 21.43 15.27 -95.40
CA LEU A 5 21.12 13.92 -94.90
C LEU A 5 19.60 13.69 -94.82
N VAL A 6 18.90 14.23 -95.82
CA VAL A 6 17.43 14.14 -95.99
C VAL A 6 17.01 12.92 -96.83
N LEU A 7 17.92 12.06 -97.30
CA LEU A 7 17.55 11.01 -98.28
C LEU A 7 17.79 9.55 -97.88
N THR A 8 18.09 9.23 -96.63
CA THR A 8 18.31 7.83 -96.22
C THR A 8 17.50 7.35 -95.03
N ILE A 9 16.64 8.20 -94.45
CA ILE A 9 15.72 7.81 -93.36
C ILE A 9 14.24 7.89 -93.81
N PHE A 10 13.96 8.14 -95.09
CA PHE A 10 12.59 7.98 -95.62
C PHE A 10 12.18 6.51 -95.86
N LEU A 11 13.12 5.55 -95.75
CA LEU A 11 12.84 4.11 -95.87
C LEU A 11 12.75 3.38 -94.51
N MET A 12 13.08 4.03 -93.40
CA MET A 12 12.93 3.48 -92.03
C MET A 12 11.77 4.12 -91.24
N LEU A 13 11.02 5.05 -91.84
CA LEU A 13 9.79 5.61 -91.25
C LEU A 13 8.56 4.73 -91.50
N GLY A 14 8.61 3.80 -92.47
CA GLY A 14 7.54 2.82 -92.71
C GLY A 14 7.56 1.61 -91.78
N ALA A 15 8.71 1.34 -91.12
CA ALA A 15 8.89 0.17 -90.25
C ALA A 15 8.83 0.51 -88.75
N TYR A 16 9.22 1.72 -88.33
CA TYR A 16 9.17 2.12 -86.92
C TYR A 16 7.76 2.43 -86.40
N GLY A 17 6.82 2.81 -87.27
CA GLY A 17 5.41 2.96 -86.88
C GLY A 17 4.69 1.63 -86.58
N ARG A 18 5.29 0.48 -86.92
CA ARG A 18 4.69 -0.84 -86.72
C ARG A 18 5.21 -1.59 -85.48
N VAL A 19 6.36 -1.20 -84.93
CA VAL A 19 6.99 -1.95 -83.82
C VAL A 19 6.50 -1.46 -82.45
N VAL A 20 6.06 -0.20 -82.31
CA VAL A 20 5.48 0.30 -81.05
C VAL A 20 3.96 0.05 -80.98
N ALA A 21 3.25 0.08 -82.12
CA ALA A 21 1.82 -0.24 -82.21
C ALA A 21 1.48 -1.73 -81.92
N GLN A 22 2.49 -2.61 -81.85
CA GLN A 22 2.31 -4.04 -81.66
C GLN A 22 1.87 -4.41 -80.23
N ASP A 23 2.21 -3.62 -79.19
CA ASP A 23 1.96 -4.02 -77.80
C ASP A 23 0.47 -3.84 -77.42
N ALA A 24 -0.11 -2.65 -77.69
CA ALA A 24 -1.51 -2.38 -77.39
C ALA A 24 -2.48 -3.21 -78.26
N ALA A 25 -2.15 -3.41 -79.54
CA ALA A 25 -2.99 -4.19 -80.46
C ALA A 25 -2.99 -5.69 -80.10
N ALA A 26 -1.82 -6.27 -79.79
CA ALA A 26 -1.71 -7.66 -79.38
C ALA A 26 -2.35 -7.91 -78.01
N ALA A 27 -2.12 -7.02 -77.04
CA ALA A 27 -2.76 -7.07 -75.73
C ALA A 27 -4.29 -6.96 -75.85
N SER A 28 -4.80 -6.04 -76.68
CA SER A 28 -6.24 -5.89 -76.93
C SER A 28 -6.86 -7.13 -77.57
N LYS A 29 -6.19 -7.73 -78.58
CA LYS A 29 -6.65 -8.97 -79.20
C LYS A 29 -6.72 -10.12 -78.18
N ARG A 30 -5.66 -10.29 -77.39
CA ARG A 30 -5.60 -11.34 -76.35
C ARG A 30 -6.64 -11.09 -75.26
N ALA A 31 -6.79 -9.87 -74.79
CA ALA A 31 -7.77 -9.50 -73.76
C ALA A 31 -9.20 -9.84 -74.19
N ASN A 32 -9.56 -9.52 -75.44
CA ASN A 32 -10.87 -9.86 -76.01
C ASN A 32 -11.06 -11.37 -76.20
N GLN A 33 -10.02 -12.11 -76.63
CA GLN A 33 -10.09 -13.57 -76.72
C GLN A 33 -10.39 -14.20 -75.35
N GLN A 34 -9.69 -13.77 -74.30
CA GLN A 34 -9.94 -14.26 -72.94
C GLN A 34 -11.31 -13.84 -72.41
N TYR A 35 -11.76 -12.63 -72.75
CA TYR A 35 -13.09 -12.16 -72.38
C TYR A 35 -14.21 -13.02 -72.97
N VAL A 36 -14.10 -13.43 -74.24
CA VAL A 36 -15.08 -14.33 -74.89
C VAL A 36 -15.10 -15.70 -74.25
N LEU A 37 -13.92 -16.24 -73.87
CA LEU A 37 -13.83 -17.50 -73.13
C LEU A 37 -14.47 -17.37 -71.74
N PHE A 38 -14.26 -16.25 -71.04
CA PHE A 38 -14.94 -15.94 -69.78
C PHE A 38 -16.47 -15.94 -69.96
N GLU A 39 -17.02 -15.23 -70.95
CA GLU A 39 -18.47 -15.20 -71.19
C GLU A 39 -19.02 -16.59 -71.51
N SER A 40 -18.31 -17.36 -72.35
CA SER A 40 -18.72 -18.71 -72.70
C SER A 40 -18.80 -19.63 -71.47
N GLU A 41 -17.80 -19.59 -70.59
CA GLU A 41 -17.81 -20.42 -69.38
C GLU A 41 -18.79 -19.93 -68.31
N ARG A 42 -19.03 -18.61 -68.23
CA ARG A 42 -20.07 -18.03 -67.38
C ARG A 42 -21.45 -18.51 -67.78
N ASP A 43 -21.75 -18.51 -69.08
CA ASP A 43 -23.08 -18.87 -69.59
C ASP A 43 -23.33 -20.38 -69.50
N LYS A 44 -22.30 -21.22 -69.60
CA LYS A 44 -22.38 -22.67 -69.39
C LYS A 44 -22.50 -23.06 -67.91
N GLY A 45 -21.82 -22.33 -67.02
CA GLY A 45 -21.77 -22.61 -65.58
C GLY A 45 -21.02 -23.88 -65.17
N THR A 46 -20.37 -24.60 -66.10
CA THR A 46 -19.76 -25.92 -65.85
C THR A 46 -18.31 -25.88 -65.37
N ASN A 47 -17.56 -24.81 -65.63
CA ASN A 47 -16.14 -24.68 -65.25
C ASN A 47 -15.86 -23.34 -64.57
N VAL A 48 -16.22 -23.25 -63.29
CA VAL A 48 -16.10 -22.01 -62.49
C VAL A 48 -14.64 -21.57 -62.33
N THR A 49 -13.70 -22.50 -62.14
CA THR A 49 -12.26 -22.18 -62.03
C THR A 49 -11.71 -21.60 -63.34
N GLY A 50 -12.03 -22.23 -64.47
CA GLY A 50 -11.65 -21.75 -65.80
C GLY A 50 -12.26 -20.40 -66.12
N MET A 51 -13.54 -20.21 -65.80
CA MET A 51 -14.25 -18.92 -65.94
C MET A 51 -13.47 -17.79 -65.25
N TYR A 52 -13.12 -17.94 -63.97
CA TYR A 52 -12.35 -16.90 -63.27
C TYR A 52 -10.92 -16.78 -63.80
N SER A 53 -10.25 -17.87 -64.18
CA SER A 53 -8.92 -17.78 -64.81
C SER A 53 -8.95 -16.90 -66.07
N TYR A 54 -9.93 -17.10 -66.95
CA TYR A 54 -10.10 -16.28 -68.15
C TYR A 54 -10.47 -14.83 -67.82
N LEU A 55 -11.26 -14.62 -66.77
CA LEU A 55 -11.61 -13.27 -66.29
C LEU A 55 -10.36 -12.49 -65.84
N LEU A 56 -9.49 -13.08 -65.02
CA LEU A 56 -8.28 -12.40 -64.55
C LEU A 56 -7.31 -12.13 -65.70
N ASP A 57 -7.07 -13.13 -66.55
CA ASP A 57 -6.19 -12.99 -67.72
C ASP A 57 -6.70 -11.89 -68.66
N SER A 58 -8.02 -11.82 -68.88
CA SER A 58 -8.63 -10.76 -69.69
C SER A 58 -8.40 -9.38 -69.06
N TYR A 59 -8.55 -9.27 -67.74
CA TYR A 59 -8.39 -8.02 -67.00
C TYR A 59 -6.95 -7.53 -67.10
N GLU A 60 -5.97 -8.38 -66.81
CA GLU A 60 -4.55 -8.04 -66.89
C GLU A 60 -4.13 -7.58 -68.29
N ASN A 61 -4.64 -8.23 -69.34
CA ASN A 61 -4.33 -7.81 -70.71
C ASN A 61 -5.03 -6.49 -71.08
N PHE A 62 -6.24 -6.22 -70.60
CA PHE A 62 -6.85 -4.90 -70.77
C PHE A 62 -6.11 -3.81 -69.98
N MET A 63 -5.56 -4.11 -68.81
CA MET A 63 -4.71 -3.17 -68.07
C MET A 63 -3.46 -2.79 -68.87
N LYS A 64 -2.81 -3.74 -69.53
CA LYS A 64 -1.69 -3.46 -70.47
C LYS A 64 -2.10 -2.54 -71.61
N VAL A 65 -3.32 -2.69 -72.15
CA VAL A 65 -3.85 -1.76 -73.18
C VAL A 65 -4.02 -0.35 -72.61
N VAL A 66 -4.53 -0.22 -71.38
CA VAL A 66 -4.75 1.08 -70.72
C VAL A 66 -3.42 1.78 -70.38
N GLU A 67 -2.37 1.03 -70.09
CA GLU A 67 -1.04 1.56 -69.72
C GLU A 67 -0.13 1.84 -70.93
N ALA A 68 -0.46 1.30 -72.12
CA ALA A 68 0.37 1.46 -73.31
C ALA A 68 0.36 2.91 -73.86
N PRO A 69 1.51 3.43 -74.34
CA PRO A 69 1.64 4.82 -74.80
C PRO A 69 0.83 5.18 -76.07
N ASP A 70 0.52 4.20 -76.93
CA ASP A 70 -0.22 4.38 -78.20
C ASP A 70 -1.59 3.65 -78.19
N ASN A 71 -2.43 3.91 -77.20
CA ASN A 71 -3.66 3.15 -76.94
C ASN A 71 -4.98 3.82 -77.35
N GLY A 72 -4.93 5.05 -77.90
CA GLY A 72 -6.12 5.89 -78.09
C GLY A 72 -7.28 5.21 -78.84
N GLN A 73 -6.97 4.42 -79.87
CA GLN A 73 -7.98 3.69 -80.66
C GLN A 73 -8.62 2.48 -79.94
N TYR A 74 -7.95 1.93 -78.92
CA TYR A 74 -8.41 0.75 -78.18
C TYR A 74 -9.05 1.11 -76.82
N LEU A 75 -8.82 2.32 -76.33
CA LEU A 75 -9.18 2.74 -74.99
C LEU A 75 -10.69 2.67 -74.71
N SER A 76 -11.52 3.05 -75.67
CA SER A 76 -12.99 2.98 -75.54
C SER A 76 -13.49 1.53 -75.39
N GLY A 77 -12.96 0.63 -76.22
CA GLY A 77 -13.28 -0.81 -76.15
C GLY A 77 -12.79 -1.45 -74.85
N ALA A 78 -11.55 -1.15 -74.45
CA ALA A 78 -10.98 -1.62 -73.18
C ALA A 78 -11.79 -1.11 -71.98
N LYS A 79 -12.15 0.18 -71.95
CA LYS A 79 -12.99 0.76 -70.90
C LYS A 79 -14.33 0.05 -70.77
N ASN A 80 -15.02 -0.21 -71.89
CA ASN A 80 -16.31 -0.90 -71.88
C ASN A 80 -16.20 -2.34 -71.38
N ARG A 81 -15.15 -3.08 -71.78
CA ARG A 81 -14.92 -4.46 -71.33
C ARG A 81 -14.55 -4.53 -69.86
N LEU A 82 -13.63 -3.68 -69.40
CA LEU A 82 -13.28 -3.58 -67.97
C LEU A 82 -14.53 -3.29 -67.13
N ARG A 83 -15.38 -2.32 -67.54
CA ARG A 83 -16.67 -2.03 -66.88
C ARG A 83 -17.57 -3.26 -66.77
N ALA A 84 -17.69 -4.04 -67.84
CA ALA A 84 -18.51 -5.26 -67.84
C ALA A 84 -17.96 -6.34 -66.90
N MET A 85 -16.64 -6.40 -66.72
CA MET A 85 -15.96 -7.37 -65.84
C MET A 85 -16.05 -7.00 -64.36
N TYR A 86 -16.17 -5.71 -64.04
CA TYR A 86 -16.06 -5.18 -62.69
C TYR A 86 -16.91 -5.91 -61.62
N PRO A 87 -18.20 -6.23 -61.83
CA PRO A 87 -19.00 -6.96 -60.85
C PRO A 87 -18.49 -8.39 -60.57
N TYR A 88 -17.84 -9.01 -61.55
CA TYR A 88 -17.35 -10.39 -61.46
C TYR A 88 -16.00 -10.49 -60.75
N LEU A 89 -15.23 -9.40 -60.68
CA LEU A 89 -13.96 -9.37 -59.96
C LEU A 89 -14.17 -9.66 -58.46
N LEU A 90 -15.23 -9.10 -57.88
CA LEU A 90 -15.64 -9.38 -56.50
C LEU A 90 -15.96 -10.87 -56.28
N ASN A 91 -16.76 -11.47 -57.17
CA ASN A 91 -17.11 -12.88 -57.06
C ASN A 91 -15.88 -13.80 -57.23
N GLY A 92 -14.92 -13.40 -58.08
CA GLY A 92 -13.64 -14.09 -58.22
C GLY A 92 -12.79 -14.04 -56.96
N ALA A 93 -12.75 -12.90 -56.26
CA ALA A 93 -12.06 -12.75 -54.98
C ALA A 93 -12.65 -13.69 -53.91
N VAL A 94 -13.99 -13.73 -53.80
CA VAL A 94 -14.69 -14.62 -52.86
C VAL A 94 -14.42 -16.09 -53.20
N TYR A 95 -14.53 -16.47 -54.48
CA TYR A 95 -14.28 -17.85 -54.92
C TYR A 95 -12.88 -18.34 -54.55
N TYR A 96 -11.82 -17.58 -54.88
CA TYR A 96 -10.46 -18.00 -54.57
C TYR A 96 -10.12 -17.94 -53.08
N SER A 97 -10.85 -17.12 -52.30
CA SER A 97 -10.78 -17.14 -50.84
C SER A 97 -11.30 -18.47 -50.29
N GLU A 98 -12.47 -18.94 -50.74
CA GLU A 98 -13.05 -20.24 -50.36
C GLU A 98 -12.15 -21.41 -50.77
N GLN A 99 -11.45 -21.30 -51.90
CA GLN A 99 -10.47 -22.28 -52.37
C GLN A 99 -9.12 -22.21 -51.65
N LYS A 100 -8.97 -21.35 -50.63
CA LYS A 100 -7.72 -21.14 -49.87
C LYS A 100 -6.53 -20.77 -50.77
N GLN A 101 -6.77 -20.00 -51.84
CA GLN A 101 -5.74 -19.48 -52.74
C GLN A 101 -5.56 -17.96 -52.53
N PRO A 102 -4.88 -17.53 -51.45
CA PRO A 102 -4.84 -16.12 -51.03
C PRO A 102 -4.18 -15.19 -52.05
N SER A 103 -3.23 -15.67 -52.85
CA SER A 103 -2.60 -14.84 -53.89
C SER A 103 -3.62 -14.47 -54.97
N LYS A 104 -4.36 -15.43 -55.52
CA LYS A 104 -5.35 -15.16 -56.57
C LYS A 104 -6.52 -14.36 -56.02
N ALA A 105 -6.98 -14.69 -54.81
CA ALA A 105 -8.04 -13.95 -54.15
C ALA A 105 -7.64 -12.46 -53.98
N LEU A 106 -6.38 -12.20 -53.62
CA LEU A 106 -5.81 -10.86 -53.57
C LEU A 106 -5.75 -10.20 -54.95
N ASP A 107 -5.33 -10.89 -56.01
CA ASP A 107 -5.24 -10.31 -57.35
C ASP A 107 -6.62 -9.84 -57.85
N PHE A 108 -7.67 -10.63 -57.61
CA PHE A 108 -9.05 -10.24 -57.89
C PHE A 108 -9.54 -9.07 -57.04
N ALA A 109 -9.28 -9.12 -55.73
CA ALA A 109 -9.70 -8.05 -54.83
C ALA A 109 -8.97 -6.73 -55.16
N ALA A 110 -7.67 -6.78 -55.46
CA ALA A 110 -6.88 -5.65 -55.92
C ALA A 110 -7.45 -5.05 -57.21
N ALA A 111 -7.76 -5.89 -58.20
CA ALA A 111 -8.40 -5.46 -59.44
C ALA A 111 -9.72 -4.73 -59.18
N TYR A 112 -10.57 -5.29 -58.31
CA TYR A 112 -11.83 -4.67 -57.92
C TYR A 112 -11.66 -3.32 -57.19
N ILE A 113 -10.67 -3.19 -56.31
CA ILE A 113 -10.42 -1.97 -55.52
C ILE A 113 -9.79 -0.86 -56.37
N GLU A 114 -8.90 -1.21 -57.30
CA GLU A 114 -8.08 -0.24 -58.03
C GLU A 114 -8.71 0.24 -59.33
N MET A 115 -9.53 -0.59 -59.98
CA MET A 115 -10.14 -0.26 -61.25
C MET A 115 -10.95 1.06 -61.25
N PRO A 116 -11.74 1.40 -60.21
CA PRO A 116 -12.42 2.70 -60.12
C PRO A 116 -11.48 3.91 -60.08
N ARG A 117 -10.20 3.73 -59.76
CA ARG A 117 -9.21 4.81 -59.66
C ARG A 117 -8.46 5.08 -60.95
N LEU A 118 -8.68 4.26 -61.98
CA LEU A 118 -8.00 4.43 -63.26
C LEU A 118 -8.47 5.73 -63.93
N LYS A 119 -7.54 6.44 -64.58
CA LYS A 119 -7.82 7.71 -65.27
C LYS A 119 -9.01 7.61 -66.25
N ILE A 120 -9.14 6.46 -66.92
CA ILE A 120 -10.22 6.19 -67.88
C ILE A 120 -11.63 6.17 -67.25
N PHE A 121 -11.74 5.96 -65.93
CA PHE A 121 -13.00 5.95 -65.19
C PHE A 121 -13.24 7.24 -64.37
N GLN A 122 -12.35 8.25 -64.44
CA GLN A 122 -12.52 9.49 -63.63
C GLN A 122 -13.85 10.22 -63.86
N SER A 123 -14.42 10.14 -65.06
CA SER A 123 -15.71 10.77 -65.40
C SER A 123 -16.92 9.87 -65.13
N GLU A 124 -16.73 8.72 -64.47
CA GLU A 124 -17.77 7.72 -64.27
C GLU A 124 -17.72 7.13 -62.86
N LEU A 125 -18.88 6.97 -62.23
CA LEU A 125 -18.97 6.30 -60.94
C LEU A 125 -19.16 4.79 -61.17
N LEU A 126 -18.16 3.98 -60.83
CA LEU A 126 -18.35 2.54 -60.70
C LEU A 126 -18.95 2.25 -59.31
N PRO A 127 -20.16 1.66 -59.24
CA PRO A 127 -20.85 1.48 -57.97
C PRO A 127 -20.07 0.54 -57.05
N LYS A 128 -19.87 0.94 -55.80
CA LYS A 128 -19.30 0.08 -54.76
C LYS A 128 -20.40 -0.81 -54.20
N ASP A 129 -20.15 -2.12 -54.12
CA ASP A 129 -21.06 -3.08 -53.48
C ASP A 129 -21.06 -2.84 -51.96
N ASN A 130 -22.13 -3.21 -51.26
CA ASN A 130 -22.18 -3.16 -49.79
C ASN A 130 -21.07 -3.98 -49.12
N ARG A 131 -20.51 -4.96 -49.84
CA ARG A 131 -19.37 -5.79 -49.43
C ARG A 131 -18.00 -5.13 -49.66
N TYR A 132 -17.94 -3.92 -50.23
CA TYR A 132 -16.69 -3.25 -50.59
C TYR A 132 -15.71 -3.15 -49.42
N ALA A 133 -16.17 -2.70 -48.24
CA ALA A 133 -15.32 -2.60 -47.05
C ALA A 133 -14.75 -3.98 -46.64
N SER A 134 -15.57 -5.03 -46.62
CA SER A 134 -15.13 -6.39 -46.29
C SER A 134 -14.09 -6.91 -47.26
N VAL A 135 -14.21 -6.58 -48.56
CA VAL A 135 -13.28 -6.99 -49.61
C VAL A 135 -11.96 -6.26 -49.49
N VAL A 136 -12.01 -4.95 -49.21
CA VAL A 136 -10.80 -4.14 -48.96
C VAL A 136 -10.05 -4.68 -47.73
N TYR A 137 -10.75 -4.98 -46.63
CA TYR A 137 -10.13 -5.57 -45.45
C TYR A 137 -9.49 -6.92 -45.76
N TYR A 138 -10.22 -7.82 -46.43
CA TYR A 138 -9.69 -9.12 -46.83
C TYR A 138 -8.44 -9.01 -47.73
N ALA A 139 -8.46 -8.07 -48.68
CA ALA A 139 -7.30 -7.79 -49.53
C ALA A 139 -6.11 -7.30 -48.72
N ALA A 140 -6.33 -6.41 -47.75
CA ALA A 140 -5.28 -5.89 -46.88
C ALA A 140 -4.63 -6.99 -46.02
N VAL A 141 -5.43 -7.85 -45.38
CA VAL A 141 -4.95 -8.98 -44.58
C VAL A 141 -4.25 -10.03 -45.45
N SER A 142 -4.79 -10.34 -46.63
CA SER A 142 -4.16 -11.27 -47.58
C SER A 142 -2.82 -10.74 -48.07
N ALA A 143 -2.72 -9.44 -48.38
CA ALA A 143 -1.46 -8.79 -48.74
C ALA A 143 -0.45 -8.82 -47.58
N TYR A 144 -0.90 -8.61 -46.34
CA TYR A 144 -0.06 -8.73 -45.15
C TYR A 144 0.51 -10.15 -44.98
N ASN A 145 -0.34 -11.17 -45.06
CA ASN A 145 0.08 -12.58 -44.92
C ASN A 145 1.05 -13.02 -46.02
N LEU A 146 0.95 -12.42 -47.22
CA LEU A 146 1.87 -12.62 -48.34
C LEU A 146 3.11 -11.70 -48.27
N GLN A 147 3.29 -10.97 -47.17
CA GLN A 147 4.39 -10.01 -46.96
C GLN A 147 4.47 -8.87 -48.00
N LYS A 148 3.38 -8.62 -48.73
CA LYS A 148 3.23 -7.49 -49.67
C LYS A 148 2.88 -6.22 -48.90
N TYR A 149 3.77 -5.77 -48.01
CA TYR A 149 3.48 -4.74 -47.01
C TYR A 149 3.05 -3.39 -47.58
N SER A 150 3.62 -2.94 -48.70
CA SER A 150 3.21 -1.68 -49.35
C SER A 150 1.76 -1.71 -49.82
N GLN A 151 1.33 -2.84 -50.40
CA GLN A 151 -0.04 -3.07 -50.86
C GLN A 151 -0.99 -3.23 -49.66
N ALA A 152 -0.57 -3.94 -48.61
CA ALA A 152 -1.33 -4.09 -47.38
C ALA A 152 -1.62 -2.73 -46.72
N LEU A 153 -0.61 -1.87 -46.54
CA LEU A 153 -0.77 -0.51 -45.99
C LEU A 153 -1.75 0.34 -46.82
N LYS A 154 -1.64 0.29 -48.15
CA LYS A 154 -2.56 0.98 -49.07
C LYS A 154 -4.01 0.54 -48.87
N TYR A 155 -4.25 -0.76 -48.70
CA TYR A 155 -5.60 -1.30 -48.54
C TYR A 155 -6.15 -1.13 -47.11
N PHE A 156 -5.31 -1.19 -46.07
CA PHE A 156 -5.75 -0.81 -44.72
C PHE A 156 -6.16 0.67 -44.69
N GLN A 157 -5.40 1.58 -45.32
CA GLN A 157 -5.80 2.98 -45.42
C GLN A 157 -7.09 3.17 -46.22
N GLU A 158 -7.29 2.38 -47.29
CA GLU A 158 -8.55 2.40 -48.03
C GLU A 158 -9.72 1.90 -47.18
N TYR A 159 -9.52 0.86 -46.37
CA TYR A 159 -10.56 0.39 -45.46
C TYR A 159 -10.98 1.51 -44.50
N LEU A 160 -9.99 2.21 -43.90
CA LEU A 160 -10.24 3.33 -42.99
C LEU A 160 -10.98 4.49 -43.68
N SER A 161 -10.83 4.66 -45.00
CA SER A 161 -11.54 5.70 -45.78
C SER A 161 -13.02 5.37 -46.04
N THR A 162 -13.43 4.10 -45.88
CA THR A 162 -14.83 3.69 -46.10
C THR A 162 -15.79 4.16 -45.01
N GLY A 163 -15.28 4.54 -43.83
CA GLY A 163 -16.10 4.87 -42.66
C GLY A 163 -16.72 3.66 -41.94
N THR A 164 -16.29 2.43 -42.27
CA THR A 164 -16.78 1.20 -41.62
C THR A 164 -15.96 0.90 -40.36
N ASP A 165 -16.60 0.80 -39.20
CA ASP A 165 -15.90 0.65 -37.92
C ASP A 165 -15.57 -0.81 -37.54
N THR A 166 -16.22 -1.81 -38.14
CA THR A 166 -16.18 -3.21 -37.69
C THR A 166 -14.78 -3.81 -37.55
N GLN A 167 -13.89 -3.57 -38.52
CA GLN A 167 -12.49 -4.01 -38.49
C GLN A 167 -11.49 -2.85 -38.36
N GLN A 168 -11.94 -1.66 -37.96
CA GLN A 168 -11.09 -0.47 -37.92
C GLN A 168 -9.91 -0.63 -36.95
N LYS A 169 -10.15 -1.21 -35.76
CA LYS A 169 -9.10 -1.49 -34.78
C LYS A 169 -8.04 -2.44 -35.32
N ASP A 170 -8.45 -3.51 -36.00
CA ASP A 170 -7.54 -4.50 -36.59
C ASP A 170 -6.61 -3.86 -37.63
N CYS A 171 -7.13 -2.94 -38.45
CA CYS A 171 -6.33 -2.22 -39.43
C CYS A 171 -5.16 -1.49 -38.75
N TYR A 172 -5.41 -0.77 -37.65
CA TYR A 172 -4.35 -0.11 -36.89
C TYR A 172 -3.34 -1.10 -36.30
N VAL A 173 -3.80 -2.26 -35.81
CA VAL A 173 -2.92 -3.33 -35.30
C VAL A 173 -1.98 -3.84 -36.40
N TYR A 174 -2.51 -4.20 -37.57
CA TYR A 174 -1.69 -4.69 -38.68
C TYR A 174 -0.73 -3.60 -39.20
N MET A 175 -1.18 -2.37 -39.36
CA MET A 175 -0.33 -1.26 -39.78
C MET A 175 0.82 -1.03 -38.78
N ASN A 176 0.55 -1.07 -37.48
CA ASN A 176 1.58 -1.02 -36.43
C ASN A 176 2.59 -2.17 -36.58
N MET A 177 2.13 -3.42 -36.73
CA MET A 177 3.02 -4.59 -36.90
C MET A 177 3.90 -4.48 -38.15
N ILE A 178 3.35 -3.97 -39.27
CA ILE A 178 4.10 -3.73 -40.50
C ILE A 178 5.23 -2.72 -40.22
N TYR A 179 4.90 -1.54 -39.70
CA TYR A 179 5.91 -0.50 -39.46
C TYR A 179 6.94 -0.91 -38.39
N GLN A 180 6.53 -1.67 -37.38
CA GLN A 180 7.42 -2.27 -36.39
C GLN A 180 8.44 -3.21 -37.05
N SER A 181 7.99 -4.11 -37.93
CA SER A 181 8.86 -5.05 -38.64
C SER A 181 9.88 -4.34 -39.56
N GLN A 182 9.50 -3.18 -40.09
CA GLN A 182 10.34 -2.33 -40.92
C GLN A 182 11.25 -1.40 -40.11
N LYS A 183 11.08 -1.35 -38.78
CA LYS A 183 11.70 -0.36 -37.88
C LYS A 183 11.43 1.09 -38.32
N ASN A 184 10.31 1.32 -39.00
CA ASN A 184 9.89 2.65 -39.42
C ASN A 184 9.12 3.33 -38.28
N TYR A 185 9.87 3.75 -37.26
CA TYR A 185 9.31 4.30 -36.03
C TYR A 185 8.50 5.59 -36.23
N SER A 186 8.81 6.39 -37.26
CA SER A 186 8.08 7.63 -37.57
C SER A 186 6.64 7.34 -38.00
N GLU A 187 6.44 6.44 -38.97
CA GLU A 187 5.09 6.06 -39.40
C GLU A 187 4.38 5.20 -38.36
N GLN A 188 5.13 4.37 -37.61
CA GLN A 188 4.58 3.60 -36.51
C GLN A 188 3.98 4.52 -35.43
N GLU A 189 4.71 5.55 -35.01
CA GLU A 189 4.22 6.55 -34.05
C GLU A 189 2.95 7.24 -34.57
N ARG A 190 2.94 7.71 -35.83
CA ARG A 190 1.76 8.36 -36.43
C ARG A 190 0.53 7.46 -36.39
N VAL A 191 0.67 6.20 -36.80
CA VAL A 191 -0.44 5.22 -36.81
C VAL A 191 -0.92 4.92 -35.40
N LEU A 192 -0.01 4.79 -34.43
CA LEU A 192 -0.36 4.55 -33.04
C LEU A 192 -1.11 5.75 -32.44
N GLU A 193 -0.69 6.98 -32.71
CA GLU A 193 -1.41 8.17 -32.23
C GLU A 193 -2.80 8.31 -32.85
N GLU A 194 -2.96 8.01 -34.14
CA GLU A 194 -4.28 7.93 -34.78
C GLU A 194 -5.15 6.84 -34.14
N ALA A 195 -4.56 5.68 -33.83
CA ALA A 195 -5.26 4.60 -33.15
C ALA A 195 -5.68 4.99 -31.72
N ILE A 196 -4.80 5.63 -30.95
CA ILE A 196 -5.10 6.04 -29.57
C ILE A 196 -6.14 7.16 -29.54
N ALA A 197 -6.15 8.08 -30.51
CA ALA A 197 -7.19 9.09 -30.63
C ALA A 197 -8.59 8.47 -30.83
N LYS A 198 -8.68 7.30 -31.48
CA LYS A 198 -9.92 6.53 -31.66
C LYS A 198 -10.22 5.58 -30.50
N TYR A 199 -9.18 5.00 -29.90
CA TYR A 199 -9.25 3.96 -28.88
C TYR A 199 -8.43 4.36 -27.64
N PRO A 200 -8.82 5.42 -26.91
CA PRO A 200 -7.99 6.05 -25.87
C PRO A 200 -7.69 5.14 -24.67
N VAL A 201 -8.55 4.15 -24.40
CA VAL A 201 -8.40 3.19 -23.29
C VAL A 201 -7.66 1.91 -23.67
N SER A 202 -7.22 1.78 -24.93
CA SER A 202 -6.57 0.56 -25.42
C SER A 202 -5.09 0.55 -25.05
N LEU A 203 -4.77 -0.11 -23.92
CA LEU A 203 -3.40 -0.23 -23.41
C LEU A 203 -2.41 -0.81 -24.43
N ASP A 204 -2.84 -1.71 -25.33
CA ASP A 204 -1.98 -2.31 -26.35
C ASP A 204 -1.33 -1.27 -27.27
N PHE A 205 -2.06 -0.23 -27.69
CA PHE A 205 -1.49 0.81 -28.55
C PHE A 205 -0.53 1.71 -27.77
N LEU A 206 -0.87 2.01 -26.51
CA LEU A 206 -0.01 2.79 -25.63
C LEU A 206 1.30 2.06 -25.30
N TYR A 207 1.28 0.74 -25.04
CA TYR A 207 2.51 -0.04 -24.83
C TYR A 207 3.39 -0.07 -26.09
N ASN A 208 2.78 -0.20 -27.28
CA ASN A 208 3.53 -0.12 -28.52
C ASN A 208 4.16 1.27 -28.72
N LEU A 209 3.48 2.34 -28.33
CA LEU A 209 4.02 3.70 -28.37
C LEU A 209 5.19 3.87 -27.39
N VAL A 210 5.07 3.32 -26.17
CA VAL A 210 6.18 3.23 -25.21
C VAL A 210 7.39 2.52 -25.84
N ASN A 211 7.19 1.38 -26.50
CA ASN A 211 8.27 0.64 -27.17
C ASN A 211 8.93 1.46 -28.29
N VAL A 212 8.15 2.24 -29.05
CA VAL A 212 8.69 3.16 -30.07
C VAL A 212 9.58 4.22 -29.43
N HIS A 213 9.16 4.83 -28.31
CA HIS A 213 9.94 5.85 -27.62
C HIS A 213 11.18 5.30 -26.91
N ILE A 214 11.13 4.06 -26.43
CA ILE A 214 12.32 3.34 -25.94
C ILE A 214 13.30 3.11 -27.10
N ALA A 215 12.84 2.62 -28.25
CA ALA A 215 13.70 2.33 -29.40
C ALA A 215 14.32 3.59 -30.02
N THR A 216 13.63 4.73 -29.94
CA THR A 216 14.10 6.03 -30.44
C THR A 216 14.83 6.86 -29.39
N ASN A 217 14.96 6.35 -28.15
CA ASN A 217 15.57 7.03 -27.01
C ASN A 217 14.98 8.43 -26.73
N ASN A 218 13.70 8.64 -27.01
CA ASN A 218 13.02 9.92 -26.80
C ASN A 218 12.40 9.97 -25.40
N MET A 219 13.21 10.35 -24.41
CA MET A 219 12.82 10.33 -22.99
C MET A 219 11.57 11.18 -22.64
N PRO A 220 11.40 12.43 -23.16
CA PRO A 220 10.20 13.22 -22.88
C PRO A 220 8.92 12.55 -23.39
N LYS A 221 8.94 12.04 -24.64
CA LYS A 221 7.77 11.34 -25.20
C LYS A 221 7.51 10.00 -24.51
N LEU A 222 8.56 9.29 -24.10
CA LEU A 222 8.45 8.06 -23.31
C LEU A 222 7.69 8.30 -22.01
N LEU A 223 8.07 9.33 -21.24
CA LEU A 223 7.36 9.69 -20.01
C LEU A 223 5.89 10.04 -20.27
N SER A 224 5.62 10.84 -21.31
CA SER A 224 4.24 11.18 -21.69
C SER A 224 3.40 9.95 -22.06
N ALA A 225 3.97 8.99 -22.80
CA ALA A 225 3.28 7.74 -23.13
C ALA A 225 3.05 6.86 -21.90
N ILE A 226 4.00 6.81 -20.97
CA ILE A 226 3.85 6.12 -19.68
C ILE A 226 2.74 6.78 -18.85
N ASP A 227 2.72 8.11 -18.76
CA ASP A 227 1.71 8.83 -17.98
C ASP A 227 0.30 8.58 -18.52
N ARG A 228 0.11 8.52 -19.84
CA ARG A 228 -1.16 8.13 -20.47
C ARG A 228 -1.59 6.70 -20.11
N ILE A 229 -0.65 5.76 -19.95
CA ILE A 229 -0.95 4.41 -19.46
C ILE A 229 -1.41 4.47 -18.00
N LEU A 230 -0.74 5.27 -17.18
CA LEU A 230 -1.03 5.42 -15.76
C LEU A 230 -2.33 6.18 -15.48
N GLU A 231 -2.82 6.99 -16.41
CA GLU A 231 -4.17 7.57 -16.37
C GLU A 231 -5.26 6.49 -16.49
N VAL A 232 -5.02 5.45 -17.30
CA VAL A 232 -5.95 4.33 -17.51
C VAL A 232 -5.79 3.27 -16.42
N ASP A 233 -4.56 2.91 -16.09
CA ASP A 233 -4.20 1.95 -15.05
C ASP A 233 -3.12 2.53 -14.12
N PRO A 234 -3.53 3.19 -13.01
CA PRO A 234 -2.60 3.81 -12.09
C PRO A 234 -1.58 2.87 -11.47
N ASN A 235 -1.87 1.55 -11.36
CA ASN A 235 -1.01 0.56 -10.70
C ASN A 235 -0.25 -0.33 -11.71
N ASN A 236 -0.08 0.14 -12.95
CA ASN A 236 0.48 -0.68 -14.01
C ASN A 236 1.92 -1.14 -13.74
N ASP A 237 2.09 -2.44 -13.51
CA ASP A 237 3.34 -3.10 -13.13
C ASP A 237 4.41 -3.10 -14.24
N LYS A 238 4.03 -2.88 -15.50
CA LYS A 238 4.97 -2.85 -16.63
C LYS A 238 5.66 -1.50 -16.80
N VAL A 239 4.96 -0.39 -16.59
CA VAL A 239 5.49 0.95 -16.89
C VAL A 239 5.96 1.73 -15.66
N LEU A 240 5.42 1.45 -14.48
CA LEU A 240 5.87 2.07 -13.23
C LEU A 240 7.37 1.82 -12.94
N PRO A 241 7.94 0.61 -13.12
CA PRO A 241 9.38 0.40 -12.93
C PRO A 241 10.24 1.17 -13.93
N ILE A 242 9.72 1.42 -15.14
CA ILE A 242 10.40 2.23 -16.15
C ILE A 242 10.41 3.70 -15.70
N LYS A 243 9.27 4.22 -15.25
CA LYS A 243 9.16 5.60 -14.73
C LYS A 243 10.07 5.83 -13.53
N ALA A 244 10.09 4.92 -12.56
CA ALA A 244 10.95 5.02 -11.37
C ALA A 244 12.44 5.12 -11.73
N ARG A 245 12.92 4.29 -12.67
CA ARG A 245 14.31 4.33 -13.16
C ARG A 245 14.63 5.61 -13.92
N ILE A 246 13.69 6.15 -14.70
CA ILE A 246 13.89 7.44 -15.40
C ILE A 246 14.01 8.58 -14.40
N LEU A 247 13.12 8.63 -13.40
CA LEU A 247 13.15 9.65 -12.34
C LEU A 247 14.44 9.59 -11.53
N GLU A 248 14.88 8.39 -11.18
CA GLU A 248 16.16 8.17 -10.50
C GLU A 248 17.35 8.74 -11.32
N ARG A 249 17.40 8.46 -12.63
CA ARG A 249 18.45 9.02 -13.51
C ARG A 249 18.39 10.54 -13.65
N GLN A 250 17.22 11.13 -13.44
CA GLN A 250 17.03 12.58 -13.44
C GLN A 250 17.37 13.21 -12.08
N GLY A 251 17.78 12.43 -11.08
CA GLY A 251 18.04 12.90 -9.72
C GLY A 251 16.77 13.17 -8.92
N LYS A 252 15.58 12.80 -9.44
CA LYS A 252 14.29 12.96 -8.77
C LYS A 252 14.05 11.79 -7.82
N ASN A 253 14.94 11.65 -6.84
CA ASN A 253 15.03 10.47 -5.98
C ASN A 253 13.76 10.28 -5.13
N GLN A 254 13.14 11.35 -4.65
CA GLN A 254 11.92 11.27 -3.86
C GLN A 254 10.73 10.73 -4.66
N GLU A 255 10.52 11.24 -5.88
CA GLU A 255 9.46 10.75 -6.78
C GLU A 255 9.68 9.27 -7.15
N ALA A 256 10.94 8.88 -7.39
CA ALA A 256 11.30 7.49 -7.64
C ALA A 256 11.02 6.60 -6.42
N LEU A 257 11.30 7.09 -5.20
CA LEU A 257 11.08 6.36 -3.95
C LEU A 257 9.61 6.00 -3.76
N ASP A 258 8.72 6.95 -4.01
CA ASP A 258 7.27 6.74 -3.90
C ASP A 258 6.77 5.63 -4.84
N ILE A 259 7.31 5.59 -6.06
CA ILE A 259 6.95 4.55 -7.04
C ILE A 259 7.52 3.20 -6.61
N TYR A 260 8.79 3.11 -6.21
CA TYR A 260 9.38 1.86 -5.74
C TYR A 260 8.67 1.32 -4.49
N LYS A 261 8.30 2.17 -3.52
CA LYS A 261 7.51 1.77 -2.33
C LYS A 261 6.16 1.17 -2.74
N ARG A 262 5.47 1.83 -3.68
CA ARG A 262 4.18 1.35 -4.20
C ARG A 262 4.32 0.00 -4.90
N LEU A 263 5.31 -0.14 -5.78
CA LEU A 263 5.56 -1.39 -6.51
C LEU A 263 5.96 -2.52 -5.57
N TYR A 264 6.81 -2.26 -4.58
CA TYR A 264 7.23 -3.27 -3.62
C TYR A 264 6.08 -3.72 -2.71
N ALA A 265 5.15 -2.84 -2.34
CA ALA A 265 3.95 -3.22 -1.60
C ALA A 265 3.04 -4.19 -2.40
N LEU A 266 3.02 -4.08 -3.72
CA LEU A 266 2.27 -4.99 -4.61
C LEU A 266 3.03 -6.29 -4.89
N HIS A 267 4.36 -6.24 -4.89
CA HIS A 267 5.24 -7.36 -5.21
C HIS A 267 6.40 -7.47 -4.21
N PRO A 268 6.11 -7.86 -2.95
CA PRO A 268 7.09 -7.83 -1.86
C PRO A 268 8.27 -8.78 -2.05
N ASP A 269 8.14 -9.79 -2.91
CA ASP A 269 9.20 -10.77 -3.18
C ASP A 269 10.13 -10.38 -4.35
N SER A 270 9.85 -9.25 -5.02
CA SER A 270 10.62 -8.83 -6.19
C SER A 270 12.01 -8.31 -5.79
N PHE A 271 13.04 -9.07 -6.15
CA PHE A 271 14.44 -8.69 -5.92
C PHE A 271 14.82 -7.41 -6.66
N GLU A 272 14.36 -7.22 -7.90
CA GLU A 272 14.63 -5.99 -8.66
C GLU A 272 14.08 -4.75 -7.93
N LEU A 273 12.84 -4.82 -7.43
CA LEU A 273 12.22 -3.71 -6.69
C LEU A 273 12.90 -3.46 -5.35
N LEU A 274 13.28 -4.53 -4.64
CA LEU A 274 14.05 -4.43 -3.39
C LEU A 274 15.37 -3.66 -3.61
N THR A 275 16.10 -3.99 -4.68
CA THR A 275 17.37 -3.32 -5.00
C THR A 275 17.19 -1.87 -5.45
N GLY A 276 16.10 -1.56 -6.17
CA GLY A 276 15.72 -0.20 -6.49
C GLY A 276 15.40 0.63 -5.25
N LEU A 277 14.66 0.04 -4.31
CA LEU A 277 14.28 0.67 -3.05
C LEU A 277 15.50 0.97 -2.17
N ALA A 278 16.44 0.02 -2.03
CA ALA A 278 17.68 0.22 -1.27
C ALA A 278 18.50 1.39 -1.83
N ARG A 279 18.71 1.39 -3.16
CA ARG A 279 19.50 2.41 -3.87
C ARG A 279 18.86 3.79 -3.77
N VAL A 280 17.56 3.90 -3.97
CA VAL A 280 16.87 5.20 -3.90
C VAL A 280 16.83 5.75 -2.48
N ASN A 281 16.60 4.93 -1.44
CA ASN A 281 16.69 5.40 -0.05
C ASN A 281 18.09 5.97 0.26
N PHE A 282 19.14 5.29 -0.20
CA PHE A 282 20.50 5.81 -0.06
C PHE A 282 20.69 7.13 -0.82
N ASN A 283 20.24 7.22 -2.08
CA ASN A 283 20.36 8.45 -2.87
C ASN A 283 19.64 9.64 -2.21
N VAL A 284 18.40 9.45 -1.72
CA VAL A 284 17.67 10.48 -0.97
C VAL A 284 18.44 10.92 0.27
N ALA A 285 18.98 9.98 1.05
CA ALA A 285 19.79 10.31 2.22
C ALA A 285 21.02 11.15 1.86
N THR A 286 21.77 10.73 0.84
CA THR A 286 22.97 11.46 0.41
C THR A 286 22.63 12.84 -0.14
N GLU A 287 21.52 12.98 -0.88
CA GLU A 287 21.04 14.28 -1.37
C GLU A 287 20.72 15.23 -0.22
N ILE A 288 20.04 14.74 0.83
CA ILE A 288 19.74 15.52 2.03
C ILE A 288 21.04 15.97 2.72
N VAL A 289 21.99 15.05 2.95
CA VAL A 289 23.26 15.37 3.63
C VAL A 289 24.11 16.34 2.81
N ASN A 290 24.24 16.11 1.51
CA ASN A 290 25.07 16.95 0.63
C ASN A 290 24.49 18.36 0.48
N ASN A 291 23.16 18.49 0.37
CA ASN A 291 22.51 19.80 0.35
C ASN A 291 22.71 20.54 1.68
N GLY A 292 22.68 19.83 2.81
CA GLY A 292 22.95 20.41 4.13
C GLY A 292 24.41 20.74 4.43
N ALA A 293 25.37 20.18 3.68
CA ALA A 293 26.80 20.45 3.88
C ALA A 293 27.21 21.91 3.56
N THR A 294 26.31 22.68 2.94
CA THR A 294 26.48 24.13 2.66
C THR A 294 25.99 25.03 3.80
N ILE A 295 25.43 24.46 4.87
CA ILE A 295 24.87 25.18 6.01
C ILE A 295 25.98 25.45 7.04
N ALA A 296 26.19 26.73 7.41
CA ALA A 296 27.27 27.17 8.29
C ALA A 296 26.98 27.02 9.81
N ASN A 297 25.76 26.62 10.17
CA ASN A 297 25.32 26.48 11.57
C ASN A 297 25.24 25.01 11.97
N ASP A 298 26.05 24.60 12.95
CA ASP A 298 26.16 23.22 13.47
C ASP A 298 24.81 22.65 13.93
N THR A 299 23.91 23.49 14.45
CA THR A 299 22.58 23.05 14.92
C THR A 299 21.65 22.69 13.76
N GLU A 300 21.71 23.45 12.66
CA GLU A 300 20.91 23.17 11.46
C GLU A 300 21.49 21.98 10.69
N TYR A 301 22.82 21.83 10.68
CA TYR A 301 23.48 20.65 10.11
C TYR A 301 23.10 19.36 10.84
N ALA A 302 23.02 19.38 12.17
CA ALA A 302 22.53 18.25 12.98
C ALA A 302 21.09 17.86 12.61
N LEU A 303 20.19 18.82 12.40
CA LEU A 303 18.81 18.57 11.99
C LEU A 303 18.71 17.98 10.57
N VAL A 304 19.60 18.37 9.66
CA VAL A 304 19.69 17.75 8.33
C VAL A 304 20.13 16.30 8.43
N ARG A 305 21.16 16.01 9.23
CA ARG A 305 21.62 14.63 9.46
C ARG A 305 20.53 13.77 10.12
N GLN A 306 19.75 14.35 11.03
CA GLN A 306 18.60 13.67 11.64
C GLN A 306 17.55 13.28 10.58
N ARG A 307 17.25 14.14 9.61
CA ARG A 307 16.33 13.83 8.50
C ARG A 307 16.85 12.72 7.59
N ALA A 308 18.16 12.70 7.34
CA ALA A 308 18.78 11.65 6.52
C ALA A 308 18.85 10.29 7.23
N SER A 309 18.93 10.27 8.57
CA SER A 309 19.06 9.05 9.38
C SER A 309 17.98 7.99 9.09
N GLY A 310 16.71 8.40 8.94
CA GLY A 310 15.63 7.48 8.62
C GLY A 310 15.85 6.73 7.30
N TYR A 311 16.24 7.46 6.26
CA TYR A 311 16.52 6.90 4.94
C TYR A 311 17.79 6.03 4.93
N LEU A 312 18.81 6.39 5.71
CA LEU A 312 20.03 5.58 5.87
C LEU A 312 19.74 4.25 6.57
N LEU A 313 18.89 4.25 7.59
CA LEU A 313 18.50 3.03 8.29
C LEU A 313 17.70 2.10 7.37
N ASP A 314 16.71 2.63 6.66
CA ASP A 314 15.95 1.86 5.67
C ASP A 314 16.87 1.29 4.58
N ALA A 315 17.81 2.10 4.07
CA ALA A 315 18.81 1.64 3.10
C ALA A 315 19.69 0.52 3.65
N LYS A 316 20.19 0.65 4.89
CA LYS A 316 21.00 -0.36 5.58
C LYS A 316 20.28 -1.70 5.61
N ASP A 317 19.06 -1.72 6.13
CA ASP A 317 18.28 -2.94 6.32
C ASP A 317 17.95 -3.61 4.98
N LEU A 318 17.65 -2.81 3.95
CA LEU A 318 17.40 -3.31 2.61
C LEU A 318 18.68 -3.89 1.96
N PHE A 319 19.84 -3.24 2.11
CA PHE A 319 21.10 -3.79 1.61
C PHE A 319 21.52 -5.07 2.33
N LEU A 320 21.27 -5.18 3.63
CA LEU A 320 21.51 -6.42 4.38
C LEU A 320 20.65 -7.57 3.83
N LYS A 321 19.34 -7.35 3.62
CA LYS A 321 18.44 -8.34 2.99
C LYS A 321 18.88 -8.72 1.57
N ILE A 322 19.44 -7.78 0.81
CA ILE A 322 19.98 -8.07 -0.52
C ILE A 322 21.23 -8.95 -0.42
N LEU A 323 22.14 -8.65 0.52
CA LEU A 323 23.38 -9.39 0.73
C LEU A 323 23.18 -10.77 1.37
N GLU A 324 22.05 -11.03 2.02
CA GLU A 324 21.64 -12.40 2.39
C GLU A 324 21.45 -13.28 1.14
N LYS A 325 20.91 -12.71 0.06
CA LYS A 325 20.66 -13.43 -1.21
C LYS A 325 21.88 -13.41 -2.13
N GLU A 326 22.58 -12.28 -2.21
CA GLU A 326 23.76 -12.08 -3.06
C GLU A 326 25.00 -11.64 -2.26
N PRO A 327 25.55 -12.50 -1.40
CA PRO A 327 26.62 -12.12 -0.47
C PRO A 327 27.95 -11.80 -1.16
N SER A 328 28.14 -12.22 -2.41
CA SER A 328 29.35 -11.95 -3.20
C SER A 328 29.24 -10.69 -4.07
N SER A 329 28.11 -9.99 -4.05
CA SER A 329 27.92 -8.80 -4.89
C SER A 329 28.71 -7.60 -4.39
N LYS A 330 29.80 -7.26 -5.10
CA LYS A 330 30.59 -6.06 -4.84
C LYS A 330 29.74 -4.79 -4.90
N MET A 331 28.79 -4.72 -5.83
CA MET A 331 27.94 -3.54 -6.00
C MET A 331 27.11 -3.26 -4.75
N TYR A 332 26.48 -4.29 -4.17
CA TYR A 332 25.63 -4.12 -2.98
C TYR A 332 26.44 -3.92 -1.70
N MET A 333 27.61 -4.57 -1.58
CA MET A 333 28.55 -4.28 -0.49
C MET A 333 29.06 -2.83 -0.54
N GLN A 334 29.32 -2.28 -1.73
CA GLN A 334 29.68 -0.86 -1.88
C GLN A 334 28.53 0.06 -1.48
N GLY A 335 27.29 -0.29 -1.81
CA GLY A 335 26.10 0.43 -1.35
C GLY A 335 26.02 0.48 0.18
N LEU A 336 26.17 -0.67 0.84
CA LEU A 336 26.18 -0.77 2.30
C LEU A 336 27.37 -0.05 2.94
N ALA A 337 28.56 -0.12 2.35
CA ALA A 337 29.72 0.64 2.81
C ALA A 337 29.46 2.16 2.74
N GLY A 338 28.82 2.63 1.66
CA GLY A 338 28.37 4.01 1.55
C GLY A 338 27.41 4.40 2.68
N VAL A 339 26.46 3.52 3.02
CA VAL A 339 25.56 3.74 4.17
C VAL A 339 26.35 3.86 5.48
N TYR A 340 27.27 2.94 5.76
CA TYR A 340 28.11 2.98 6.97
C TYR A 340 28.95 4.27 7.05
N GLN A 341 29.49 4.72 5.93
CA GLN A 341 30.23 5.98 5.87
C GLN A 341 29.37 7.19 6.25
N TYR A 342 28.15 7.29 5.70
CA TYR A 342 27.23 8.39 6.01
C TYR A 342 26.59 8.28 7.41
N MET A 343 26.69 7.12 8.06
CA MET A 343 26.27 6.88 9.45
C MET A 343 27.42 7.02 10.48
N ASP A 344 28.62 7.44 10.05
CA ASP A 344 29.82 7.53 10.89
C ASP A 344 30.26 6.18 11.53
N MET A 345 29.89 5.05 10.92
CA MET A 345 30.22 3.69 11.38
C MET A 345 31.59 3.24 10.82
N LYS A 346 32.66 3.77 11.40
CA LYS A 346 34.03 3.65 10.85
C LYS A 346 34.55 2.21 10.78
N SER A 347 34.38 1.41 11.84
CA SER A 347 34.89 0.03 11.89
C SER A 347 34.20 -0.85 10.84
N GLU A 348 32.89 -0.73 10.73
CA GLU A 348 32.06 -1.45 9.77
C GLU A 348 32.42 -1.06 8.34
N TYR A 349 32.61 0.24 8.07
CA TYR A 349 33.09 0.72 6.78
C TYR A 349 34.45 0.14 6.41
N GLU A 350 35.45 0.24 7.30
CA GLU A 350 36.82 -0.21 7.02
C GLU A 350 36.89 -1.72 6.79
N VAL A 351 36.17 -2.51 7.60
CA VAL A 351 36.10 -3.96 7.45
C VAL A 351 35.40 -4.35 6.15
N LEU A 352 34.27 -3.73 5.83
CA LEU A 352 33.53 -4.03 4.62
C LEU A 352 34.32 -3.64 3.36
N MET A 353 35.00 -2.50 3.37
CA MET A 353 35.89 -2.08 2.29
C MET A 353 37.07 -3.03 2.09
N LYS A 354 37.61 -3.59 3.18
CA LYS A 354 38.64 -4.63 3.09
C LYS A 354 38.10 -5.92 2.48
N ILE A 355 36.90 -6.37 2.86
CA ILE A 355 36.22 -7.53 2.25
C ILE A 355 36.01 -7.32 0.75
N ILE A 356 35.55 -6.14 0.34
CA ILE A 356 35.38 -5.76 -1.06
C ILE A 356 36.71 -5.81 -1.83
N THR A 357 37.80 -5.34 -1.21
CA THR A 357 39.14 -5.30 -1.80
C THR A 357 39.73 -6.70 -1.94
N ASP A 358 39.52 -7.54 -0.93
CA ASP A 358 39.95 -8.94 -0.92
C ASP A 358 39.12 -9.83 -1.85
N GLY A 359 38.03 -9.31 -2.43
CA GLY A 359 37.09 -10.09 -3.24
C GLY A 359 36.34 -11.17 -2.43
N ALA A 360 36.22 -10.97 -1.12
CA ALA A 360 35.60 -11.94 -0.21
C ALA A 360 34.08 -11.75 -0.12
N SER A 361 33.38 -12.79 0.31
CA SER A 361 31.93 -12.77 0.55
C SER A 361 31.57 -11.96 1.79
N TYR A 362 30.43 -11.27 1.75
CA TYR A 362 29.85 -10.57 2.90
C TYR A 362 29.61 -11.49 4.12
N THR A 363 29.43 -12.80 3.91
CA THR A 363 29.32 -13.77 5.01
C THR A 363 30.54 -13.79 5.96
N SER A 364 31.70 -13.29 5.51
CA SER A 364 32.89 -13.12 6.35
C SER A 364 32.91 -11.83 7.17
N PHE A 365 31.92 -10.95 6.97
CA PHE A 365 31.85 -9.64 7.63
C PHE A 365 31.77 -9.74 9.16
N PRO A 366 30.86 -10.54 9.77
CA PRO A 366 30.75 -10.60 11.23
C PRO A 366 32.05 -11.06 11.91
N SER A 367 32.70 -12.09 11.38
CA SER A 367 33.94 -12.64 11.95
C SER A 367 35.14 -11.70 11.75
N ARG A 368 35.23 -11.04 10.58
CA ARG A 368 36.29 -10.05 10.31
C ARG A 368 36.08 -8.77 11.12
N LEU A 369 34.85 -8.33 11.34
CA LEU A 369 34.53 -7.19 12.19
C LEU A 369 34.90 -7.49 13.65
N LEU A 370 34.57 -8.68 14.14
CA LEU A 370 34.97 -9.12 15.47
C LEU A 370 36.50 -9.15 15.62
N ALA A 371 37.21 -9.75 14.66
CA ALA A 371 38.67 -9.78 14.67
C ALA A 371 39.30 -8.38 14.55
N TYR A 372 38.68 -7.48 13.77
CA TYR A 372 39.12 -6.09 13.63
C TYR A 372 38.95 -5.32 14.95
N ASN A 373 37.79 -5.45 15.58
CA ASN A 373 37.51 -4.83 16.87
C ASN A 373 38.40 -5.42 17.99
N GLU A 374 38.70 -6.72 17.97
CA GLU A 374 39.68 -7.34 18.88
C GLU A 374 41.11 -6.85 18.61
N ALA A 375 41.49 -6.66 17.35
CA ALA A 375 42.78 -6.12 16.99
C ALA A 375 42.91 -4.65 17.41
N LEU A 376 41.86 -3.83 17.23
CA LEU A 376 41.79 -2.47 17.77
C LEU A 376 41.99 -2.49 19.29
N LYS A 377 41.25 -3.34 20.01
CA LYS A 377 41.41 -3.54 21.46
C LYS A 377 42.81 -4.03 21.85
N LYS A 378 43.47 -4.84 21.02
CA LYS A 378 44.87 -5.29 21.24
C LYS A 378 45.89 -4.23 20.87
N THR A 379 45.61 -3.34 19.92
CA THR A 379 46.53 -2.24 19.57
C THR A 379 46.44 -1.14 20.62
N GLU A 380 45.24 -0.92 21.17
CA GLU A 380 44.99 -0.17 22.40
C GLU A 380 45.60 -0.88 23.63
N GLY A 381 45.55 -2.22 23.69
CA GLY A 381 46.12 -3.04 24.78
C GLY A 381 47.64 -3.27 24.74
N VAL A 382 48.29 -3.19 23.57
CA VAL A 382 49.76 -3.27 23.40
C VAL A 382 50.42 -1.93 23.75
N ALA A 383 49.67 -0.82 23.69
CA ALA A 383 50.06 0.41 24.39
C ALA A 383 49.98 0.28 25.93
N GLN A 384 49.38 -0.80 26.46
CA GLN A 384 49.13 -1.01 27.89
C GLN A 384 49.74 -2.31 28.47
N GLN A 385 50.90 -2.78 27.96
CA GLN A 385 51.75 -3.71 28.73
C GLN A 385 53.01 -3.02 29.29
N GLN A 386 52.80 -2.48 30.49
CA GLN A 386 53.68 -2.52 31.65
C GLN A 386 55.02 -1.76 31.59
N GLU A 387 54.93 -0.43 31.67
CA GLU A 387 55.57 0.23 32.82
C GLU A 387 54.62 0.05 34.01
N SER A 388 55.13 -0.46 35.14
CA SER A 388 54.36 -0.44 36.39
C SER A 388 53.91 1.00 36.64
N ALA A 389 52.61 1.24 36.77
CA ALA A 389 52.10 2.56 37.13
C ALA A 389 52.87 3.04 38.38
N PRO A 390 53.45 4.25 38.37
CA PRO A 390 54.16 4.75 39.54
C PRO A 390 53.20 4.69 40.73
N VAL A 391 53.64 4.11 41.85
CA VAL A 391 52.86 4.19 43.10
C VAL A 391 52.99 5.63 43.59
N PRO A 392 51.92 6.44 43.58
CA PRO A 392 52.02 7.82 44.01
C PRO A 392 52.37 7.85 45.51
N VAL A 393 53.24 8.78 45.89
CA VAL A 393 53.73 8.93 47.28
C VAL A 393 52.60 9.35 48.24
N GLU A 394 51.56 9.96 47.69
CA GLU A 394 50.34 10.42 48.35
C GLU A 394 49.11 9.82 47.62
N PRO A 395 47.96 9.60 48.29
CA PRO A 395 46.79 8.99 47.66
C PRO A 395 46.07 9.94 46.68
N ALA A 396 45.60 9.38 45.56
CA ALA A 396 44.66 10.05 44.66
C ALA A 396 43.24 10.00 45.23
N MET A 397 42.41 10.99 44.90
CA MET A 397 40.99 11.02 45.31
C MET A 397 40.15 11.50 44.13
N LEU A 398 39.57 10.54 43.40
CA LEU A 398 38.80 10.81 42.19
C LEU A 398 37.33 11.10 42.51
N VAL A 399 36.79 12.14 41.87
CA VAL A 399 35.39 12.53 41.97
C VAL A 399 34.83 12.69 40.56
N ILE A 400 33.69 12.03 40.28
CA ILE A 400 33.00 12.13 39.00
C ILE A 400 31.90 13.18 39.10
N HIS A 401 31.87 14.10 38.13
CA HIS A 401 30.82 15.10 37.97
C HIS A 401 30.15 14.93 36.61
N VAL A 402 28.84 14.66 36.58
CA VAL A 402 28.07 14.67 35.32
C VAL A 402 27.85 16.12 34.90
N ASP A 403 28.51 16.53 33.83
CA ASP A 403 28.55 17.92 33.36
C ASP A 403 27.31 18.25 32.52
N SER A 404 26.92 17.36 31.59
CA SER A 404 25.74 17.54 30.74
C SER A 404 25.18 16.22 30.19
N PHE A 405 23.87 16.22 29.95
CA PHE A 405 23.18 15.21 29.15
C PHE A 405 22.61 15.89 27.90
N ILE A 406 22.89 15.33 26.74
CA ILE A 406 22.54 15.89 25.43
C ILE A 406 21.80 14.82 24.64
N ASP A 407 20.51 14.99 24.40
CA ASP A 407 19.70 14.12 23.55
C ASP A 407 19.47 14.72 22.16
N GLY A 408 19.00 13.90 21.21
CA GLY A 408 18.90 14.25 19.80
C GLY A 408 17.94 15.40 19.51
N ASN A 409 17.01 15.68 20.42
CA ASN A 409 16.00 16.72 20.27
C ASN A 409 15.98 17.75 21.42
N ASN A 410 16.96 17.68 22.34
CA ASN A 410 17.15 18.49 23.53
C ASN A 410 15.95 18.53 24.51
N ASN A 411 15.13 17.48 24.56
CA ASN A 411 14.01 17.37 25.50
C ASN A 411 14.40 16.76 26.86
N LYS A 412 15.66 16.36 27.05
CA LYS A 412 16.18 15.65 28.23
C LYS A 412 15.54 14.29 28.49
N VAL A 413 15.06 13.64 27.44
CA VAL A 413 14.52 12.28 27.39
C VAL A 413 15.37 11.50 26.39
N ILE A 414 15.43 10.17 26.54
CA ILE A 414 16.03 9.27 25.56
C ILE A 414 14.90 8.70 24.71
N ASP A 415 14.65 9.30 23.55
CA ASP A 415 13.65 8.82 22.60
C ASP A 415 14.17 7.64 21.76
N ALA A 416 13.30 6.65 21.55
CA ALA A 416 13.59 5.51 20.69
C ALA A 416 13.94 5.99 19.27
N GLY A 417 15.05 5.50 18.72
CA GLY A 417 15.51 5.88 17.38
C GLY A 417 16.29 7.20 17.30
N GLU A 418 16.65 7.82 18.43
CA GLU A 418 17.54 9.00 18.47
C GLU A 418 18.92 8.68 19.03
N SER A 419 19.84 9.65 19.00
CA SER A 419 21.15 9.56 19.66
C SER A 419 21.20 10.44 20.91
N PHE A 420 21.89 9.99 21.96
CA PHE A 420 22.21 10.83 23.13
C PHE A 420 23.69 10.77 23.50
N ALA A 421 24.14 11.74 24.29
CA ALA A 421 25.48 11.82 24.83
C ALA A 421 25.47 12.22 26.31
N VAL A 422 26.40 11.64 27.08
CA VAL A 422 26.62 11.97 28.49
C VAL A 422 28.02 12.54 28.60
N GLN A 423 28.12 13.82 28.94
CA GLN A 423 29.39 14.50 29.21
C GLN A 423 29.61 14.54 30.73
N PHE A 424 30.82 14.19 31.15
CA PHE A 424 31.19 14.17 32.56
C PHE A 424 32.67 14.51 32.73
N SER A 425 33.01 15.03 33.89
CA SER A 425 34.39 15.30 34.29
C SER A 425 34.80 14.38 35.43
N VAL A 426 36.07 13.99 35.42
CA VAL A 426 36.72 13.31 36.55
C VAL A 426 37.75 14.26 37.12
N GLU A 427 37.62 14.62 38.38
CA GLU A 427 38.51 15.51 39.12
C GLU A 427 39.33 14.71 40.13
N ASN A 428 40.65 14.93 40.16
CA ASN A 428 41.51 14.37 41.19
C ASN A 428 41.74 15.42 42.30
N LYS A 429 41.06 15.26 43.43
CA LYS A 429 41.20 16.10 44.63
C LYS A 429 42.26 15.59 45.61
N GLY A 430 42.93 14.49 45.27
CA GLY A 430 44.00 13.91 46.07
C GLY A 430 45.29 14.73 45.98
N GLN A 431 46.24 14.39 46.85
CA GLN A 431 47.59 14.99 46.82
C GLN A 431 48.55 14.20 45.91
N GLY A 432 48.15 13.02 45.44
CA GLY A 432 48.87 12.22 44.45
C GLY A 432 48.15 12.13 43.10
N ASP A 433 48.92 11.86 42.05
CA ASP A 433 48.42 11.65 40.68
C ASP A 433 47.65 10.33 40.57
N ALA A 434 46.63 10.31 39.71
CA ALA A 434 45.89 9.11 39.34
C ALA A 434 46.40 8.56 38.01
N TYR A 435 46.67 7.26 37.92
CA TYR A 435 47.28 6.64 36.75
C TYR A 435 46.34 5.62 36.07
N ASN A 436 46.37 5.61 34.74
CA ASN A 436 45.69 4.66 33.87
C ASN A 436 44.20 4.45 34.23
N ILE A 437 43.47 5.56 34.35
CA ILE A 437 42.06 5.53 34.71
C ILE A 437 41.25 4.87 33.59
N ARG A 438 40.40 3.90 33.95
CA ARG A 438 39.44 3.28 33.04
C ARG A 438 38.03 3.73 33.38
N LEU A 439 37.35 4.33 32.40
CA LEU A 439 35.99 4.82 32.57
C LEU A 439 35.02 3.79 32.00
N ARG A 440 33.93 3.51 32.72
CA ARG A 440 32.92 2.55 32.28
C ARG A 440 31.52 3.11 32.51
N LEU A 441 30.64 2.92 31.52
CA LEU A 441 29.22 3.22 31.65
C LEU A 441 28.44 1.91 31.78
N SER A 442 27.50 1.87 32.72
CA SER A 442 26.63 0.72 32.97
C SER A 442 25.22 1.19 33.27
N GLU A 443 24.23 0.55 32.69
CA GLU A 443 22.82 0.88 32.89
C GLU A 443 22.11 -0.17 33.74
N GLN A 444 20.85 0.07 34.06
CA GLN A 444 19.99 -0.95 34.67
C GLN A 444 19.91 -2.20 33.77
N GLN A 445 19.96 -3.39 34.39
CA GLN A 445 19.95 -4.67 33.69
C GLN A 445 18.80 -4.78 32.67
N GLY A 446 19.14 -5.17 31.42
CA GLY A 446 18.20 -5.29 30.31
C GLY A 446 18.11 -4.05 29.41
N TYR A 447 18.72 -2.92 29.78
CA TYR A 447 18.74 -1.71 28.93
C TYR A 447 19.92 -1.70 27.95
N ASP A 448 20.89 -2.57 28.18
CA ASP A 448 22.10 -2.71 27.37
C ASP A 448 21.78 -3.10 25.92
N GLU A 449 20.71 -3.83 25.69
CA GLU A 449 20.29 -4.22 24.33
C GLU A 449 19.80 -3.04 23.48
N TYR A 450 19.37 -1.93 24.08
CA TYR A 450 18.79 -0.78 23.36
C TYR A 450 19.79 0.33 23.05
N PHE A 451 20.95 0.35 23.70
CA PHE A 451 21.99 1.38 23.52
C PHE A 451 23.18 0.86 22.73
N ASP A 452 23.40 1.45 21.56
CA ASP A 452 24.49 1.11 20.66
C ASP A 452 25.61 2.17 20.76
N GLY A 453 26.74 1.80 21.37
CA GLY A 453 27.87 2.71 21.67
C GLY A 453 28.98 2.09 22.54
N PRO A 454 30.10 2.80 22.75
CA PRO A 454 31.27 2.31 23.49
C PRO A 454 31.00 2.23 25.00
N ARG A 455 31.24 1.05 25.60
CA ARG A 455 31.00 0.78 27.03
C ARG A 455 32.12 1.23 27.96
N GLU A 456 33.32 1.39 27.44
CA GLU A 456 34.50 1.82 28.17
C GLU A 456 35.25 2.91 27.40
N LEU A 457 35.89 3.83 28.12
CA LEU A 457 36.78 4.86 27.58
C LEU A 457 38.10 4.84 28.37
N ASP A 458 39.21 5.14 27.68
CA ASP A 458 40.49 5.37 28.34
C ASP A 458 40.54 6.78 28.94
N GLY A 459 40.65 6.85 30.26
CA GLY A 459 40.80 8.08 31.02
C GLY A 459 42.25 8.60 31.02
N GLY A 460 43.23 7.73 30.83
CA GLY A 460 44.65 8.05 31.02
C GLY A 460 44.95 8.53 32.45
N ASN A 461 45.95 9.41 32.59
CA ASN A 461 46.38 9.92 33.90
C ASN A 461 45.72 11.27 34.23
N ILE A 462 45.42 11.50 35.50
CA ILE A 462 44.90 12.79 36.00
C ILE A 462 45.80 13.27 37.16
N PRO A 463 46.63 14.31 36.93
CA PRO A 463 47.48 14.88 37.97
C PRO A 463 46.70 15.41 39.17
N ALA A 464 47.35 15.43 40.33
CA ALA A 464 46.78 15.98 41.56
C ALA A 464 46.25 17.42 41.37
N GLY A 465 45.01 17.68 41.82
CA GLY A 465 44.35 18.99 41.74
C GLY A 465 43.81 19.37 40.36
N THR A 466 43.79 18.45 39.38
CA THR A 466 43.30 18.71 38.02
C THR A 466 42.03 17.91 37.71
N SER A 467 41.31 18.32 36.65
CA SER A 467 40.16 17.58 36.12
C SER A 467 40.27 17.39 34.61
N LYS A 468 39.61 16.34 34.11
CA LYS A 468 39.53 16.04 32.68
C LYS A 468 38.11 15.62 32.30
N GLN A 469 37.67 16.06 31.12
CA GLN A 469 36.33 15.80 30.60
C GLN A 469 36.30 14.64 29.62
N TYR A 470 35.17 13.93 29.62
CA TYR A 470 34.89 12.76 28.81
C TYR A 470 33.43 12.77 28.32
N THR A 471 33.17 12.04 27.23
CA THR A 471 31.83 11.96 26.64
C THR A 471 31.53 10.53 26.18
N PHE A 472 30.48 9.93 26.71
CA PHE A 472 29.86 8.74 26.11
C PHE A 472 28.81 9.15 25.08
N ARG A 473 28.70 8.42 23.96
CA ARG A 473 27.73 8.65 22.88
C ARG A 473 27.04 7.36 22.50
N TYR A 474 25.72 7.38 22.39
CA TYR A 474 24.90 6.19 22.10
C TYR A 474 23.81 6.49 21.07
N LEU A 475 23.49 5.49 20.24
CA LEU A 475 22.29 5.43 19.41
C LEU A 475 21.26 4.51 20.08
N VAL A 476 20.00 4.95 20.13
CA VAL A 476 18.90 4.24 20.80
C VAL A 476 18.10 3.46 19.76
N LYS A 477 17.88 2.17 20.01
CA LYS A 477 17.05 1.32 19.15
C LYS A 477 15.57 1.75 19.18
N LYS A 478 14.81 1.46 18.11
CA LYS A 478 13.41 1.89 17.96
C LYS A 478 12.45 1.16 18.90
N GLU A 479 12.90 0.02 19.43
CA GLU A 479 12.17 -0.86 20.34
C GLU A 479 12.26 -0.40 21.81
N MET A 480 12.95 0.71 22.09
CA MET A 480 13.13 1.25 23.43
C MET A 480 11.77 1.52 24.09
N PRO A 481 11.47 0.88 25.25
CA PRO A 481 10.23 1.11 25.96
C PRO A 481 10.24 2.47 26.68
N SER A 482 9.05 2.98 27.02
CA SER A 482 8.94 4.17 27.86
C SER A 482 9.16 3.81 29.33
N ALA A 483 10.25 4.26 29.94
CA ALA A 483 10.60 3.93 31.32
C ALA A 483 11.62 4.92 31.94
N LEU A 484 11.89 4.80 33.24
CA LEU A 484 12.96 5.54 33.91
C LEU A 484 14.27 4.75 33.81
N ALA A 485 15.25 5.26 33.07
CA ALA A 485 16.58 4.65 32.93
C ALA A 485 17.57 5.20 33.96
N LYS A 486 18.37 4.29 34.53
CA LYS A 486 19.47 4.61 35.44
C LYS A 486 20.79 4.25 34.77
N ILE A 487 21.67 5.23 34.66
CA ILE A 487 22.98 5.11 34.00
C ILE A 487 24.05 5.45 35.04
N ASN A 488 24.90 4.48 35.35
CA ASN A 488 26.03 4.60 36.26
C ASN A 488 27.34 4.79 35.50
N ILE A 489 28.15 5.73 35.94
CA ILE A 489 29.49 6.00 35.43
C ILE A 489 30.50 5.62 36.50
N TYR A 490 31.45 4.77 36.14
CA TYR A 490 32.55 4.30 36.99
C TYR A 490 33.88 4.84 36.47
N ALA A 491 34.81 5.11 37.38
CA ALA A 491 36.20 5.42 37.07
C ALA A 491 37.11 4.55 37.95
N PHE A 492 37.81 3.61 37.32
CA PHE A 492 38.72 2.69 37.99
C PHE A 492 40.17 3.16 37.80
N GLU A 493 40.93 3.28 38.87
CA GLU A 493 42.34 3.71 38.85
C GLU A 493 43.27 2.50 39.04
N ALA A 494 44.43 2.48 38.38
CA ALA A 494 45.26 1.28 38.29
C ALA A 494 45.88 0.81 39.62
N ASN A 495 46.03 1.70 40.61
CA ASN A 495 46.49 1.38 41.96
C ASN A 495 45.34 1.16 42.95
N GLY A 496 44.09 1.23 42.50
CA GLY A 496 42.89 0.99 43.31
C GLY A 496 42.31 2.23 43.99
N PHE A 497 42.72 3.44 43.60
CA PHE A 497 42.11 4.70 44.05
C PHE A 497 40.87 5.06 43.22
N ASP A 498 39.92 4.12 43.14
CA ASP A 498 38.70 4.24 42.33
C ASP A 498 37.81 5.40 42.80
N ALA A 499 37.05 5.99 41.87
CA ALA A 499 36.02 6.95 42.22
C ALA A 499 34.73 6.25 42.66
N ASP A 500 33.99 6.87 43.58
CA ASP A 500 32.60 6.49 43.80
C ASP A 500 31.78 6.70 42.50
N PRO A 501 30.90 5.75 42.13
CA PRO A 501 30.16 5.84 40.88
C PRO A 501 29.16 6.99 40.90
N SER A 502 29.00 7.65 39.75
CA SER A 502 28.00 8.70 39.56
C SER A 502 26.78 8.14 38.84
N GLU A 503 25.58 8.38 39.37
CA GLU A 503 24.30 7.93 38.77
C GLU A 503 23.62 9.10 38.04
N LEU A 504 23.27 8.87 36.78
CA LEU A 504 22.40 9.70 35.97
C LEU A 504 21.05 9.00 35.80
N ILE A 505 19.98 9.68 36.18
CA ILE A 505 18.60 9.19 36.02
C ILE A 505 17.92 10.01 34.92
N VAL A 506 17.42 9.33 33.88
CA VAL A 506 16.81 9.96 32.71
C VAL A 506 15.60 9.15 32.22
N ASN A 507 14.57 9.83 31.70
CA ASN A 507 13.41 9.14 31.13
C ASN A 507 13.74 8.60 29.73
N THR A 508 13.12 7.50 29.36
CA THR A 508 13.14 6.92 28.01
C THR A 508 11.73 6.92 27.45
N GLN A 509 11.60 7.07 26.13
CA GLN A 509 10.30 7.24 25.46
C GLN A 509 10.27 6.47 24.14
N GLU A 510 9.12 5.84 23.84
CA GLU A 510 8.89 5.09 22.60
C GLU A 510 8.80 6.00 21.34
N TYR A 511 8.99 5.43 20.16
CA TYR A 511 9.05 6.17 18.89
C TYR A 511 7.76 6.96 18.58
N ALA A 512 7.85 8.29 18.59
CA ALA A 512 6.74 9.21 18.33
C ALA A 512 6.35 9.34 16.84
N MET A 513 5.06 9.21 16.51
CA MET A 513 4.47 9.30 15.14
C MET A 513 3.23 10.22 15.07
N PRO A 514 2.96 10.94 13.96
CA PRO A 514 1.71 11.66 13.76
C PRO A 514 0.55 10.66 13.60
N ARG A 515 -0.63 11.00 14.12
CA ARG A 515 -1.84 10.16 14.02
C ARG A 515 -3.04 11.06 13.76
N LEU A 516 -3.65 10.92 12.61
CA LEU A 516 -4.80 11.70 12.18
C LEU A 516 -6.09 10.95 12.51
N ARG A 517 -7.17 11.68 12.79
CA ARG A 517 -8.54 11.16 12.84
C ARG A 517 -9.52 12.26 12.44
N VAL A 518 -10.68 11.91 11.91
CA VAL A 518 -11.77 12.89 11.79
C VAL A 518 -12.45 13.01 13.15
N ALA A 519 -12.26 14.14 13.82
CA ALA A 519 -12.80 14.44 15.13
C ALA A 519 -14.30 14.76 15.08
N ASP A 520 -14.76 15.38 14.00
CA ASP A 520 -16.17 15.70 13.77
C ASP A 520 -16.46 15.87 12.28
N HIS A 521 -17.72 15.72 11.87
CA HIS A 521 -18.16 16.00 10.50
C HIS A 521 -19.61 16.46 10.47
N GLN A 522 -19.95 17.30 9.48
CA GLN A 522 -21.32 17.76 9.31
C GLN A 522 -21.66 18.06 7.84
N PHE A 523 -22.88 17.68 7.44
CA PHE A 523 -23.45 18.05 6.15
C PHE A 523 -24.28 19.33 6.25
N PHE A 524 -24.17 20.18 5.23
CA PHE A 524 -24.93 21.42 5.05
C PHE A 524 -25.61 21.44 3.69
N ALA A 525 -26.84 21.96 3.64
CA ALA A 525 -27.49 22.32 2.39
C ALA A 525 -27.04 23.71 1.97
N SER A 526 -26.63 23.89 0.70
CA SER A 526 -26.24 25.21 0.20
C SER A 526 -27.45 26.14 -0.02
N GLU A 527 -28.63 25.57 -0.24
CA GLU A 527 -29.90 26.29 -0.39
C GLU A 527 -31.03 25.57 0.37
N GLY A 528 -31.65 26.25 1.34
CA GLY A 528 -32.71 25.69 2.16
C GLY A 528 -32.18 24.85 3.35
N SER A 529 -33.03 24.00 3.90
CA SER A 529 -32.75 23.21 5.11
C SER A 529 -32.51 21.73 4.83
N SER A 530 -32.35 21.32 3.57
CA SER A 530 -32.10 19.91 3.22
C SER A 530 -31.41 19.79 1.87
N ILE A 531 -30.58 18.75 1.70
CA ILE A 531 -29.94 18.48 0.41
C ILE A 531 -30.91 17.67 -0.44
N THR A 532 -31.45 18.28 -1.50
CA THR A 532 -32.42 17.65 -2.40
C THR A 532 -31.85 17.45 -3.81
N LEU A 533 -32.53 16.64 -4.62
CA LEU A 533 -32.17 16.41 -6.03
C LEU A 533 -32.07 17.73 -6.81
N GLY A 534 -30.98 17.90 -7.55
CA GLY A 534 -30.66 19.10 -8.33
C GLY A 534 -30.12 20.28 -7.53
N LYS A 535 -29.73 20.09 -6.26
CA LYS A 535 -29.16 21.13 -5.37
C LYS A 535 -27.78 20.76 -4.86
N ASN A 536 -27.04 21.77 -4.38
CA ASN A 536 -25.73 21.62 -3.80
C ASN A 536 -25.81 21.29 -2.29
N GLY A 537 -24.88 20.44 -1.85
CA GLY A 537 -24.59 20.16 -0.45
C GLY A 537 -23.10 20.39 -0.17
N LYS A 538 -22.76 20.44 1.11
CA LYS A 538 -21.38 20.61 1.59
C LYS A 538 -21.14 19.66 2.76
N LEU A 539 -19.98 19.02 2.81
CA LEU A 539 -19.48 18.24 3.92
C LEU A 539 -18.33 19.00 4.58
N THR A 540 -18.50 19.42 5.83
CA THR A 540 -17.42 19.97 6.63
C THR A 540 -16.82 18.86 7.50
N LEU A 541 -15.49 18.73 7.51
CA LEU A 541 -14.73 17.79 8.31
C LEU A 541 -13.84 18.55 9.29
N ALA A 542 -13.75 18.07 10.53
CA ALA A 542 -12.78 18.52 11.51
C ALA A 542 -11.72 17.41 11.67
N LEU A 543 -10.57 17.58 11.04
CA LEU A 543 -9.48 16.60 11.04
C LEU A 543 -8.49 16.93 12.17
N GLN A 544 -8.32 16.02 13.13
CA GLN A 544 -7.44 16.20 14.29
C GLN A 544 -6.19 15.35 14.17
N ASN A 545 -5.03 15.93 14.51
CA ASN A 545 -3.84 15.16 14.79
C ASN A 545 -3.77 14.85 16.30
N PHE A 546 -3.90 13.60 16.68
CA PHE A 546 -3.78 13.11 18.06
C PHE A 546 -2.47 12.36 18.31
N GLY A 547 -1.57 12.32 17.33
CA GLY A 547 -0.21 11.80 17.49
C GLY A 547 0.73 12.82 18.13
N SER A 548 1.93 12.37 18.50
CA SER A 548 2.94 13.17 19.19
C SER A 548 3.85 13.99 18.25
N LYS A 549 3.72 13.82 16.93
CA LYS A 549 4.42 14.63 15.90
C LYS A 549 3.42 15.37 15.01
N THR A 550 3.83 16.50 14.43
CA THR A 550 3.05 17.27 13.46
C THR A 550 2.82 16.47 12.18
N ALA A 551 1.56 16.27 11.80
CA ALA A 551 1.21 15.75 10.48
C ALA A 551 1.47 16.84 9.45
N ARG A 552 2.24 16.54 8.40
CA ARG A 552 2.56 17.51 7.33
C ARG A 552 2.00 17.02 6.00
N ASN A 553 1.71 17.96 5.11
CA ASN A 553 1.22 17.69 3.75
C ASN A 553 0.04 16.71 3.74
N VAL A 554 -0.96 16.98 4.58
CA VAL A 554 -2.10 16.10 4.80
C VAL A 554 -3.01 16.18 3.58
N LYS A 555 -3.06 15.13 2.78
CA LYS A 555 -3.87 15.02 1.57
C LYS A 555 -5.20 14.35 1.90
N LEU A 556 -6.29 14.97 1.49
CA LEU A 556 -7.65 14.45 1.60
C LEU A 556 -8.21 14.23 0.20
N ASN A 557 -8.57 12.99 -0.12
CA ASN A 557 -9.16 12.60 -1.40
C ASN A 557 -10.63 12.22 -1.20
N PHE A 558 -11.52 12.81 -2.01
CA PHE A 558 -12.95 12.63 -1.90
C PHE A 558 -13.50 11.84 -3.08
N LYS A 559 -14.30 10.81 -2.79
CA LYS A 559 -15.00 10.02 -3.81
C LYS A 559 -16.51 10.07 -3.58
N LEU A 560 -17.21 10.53 -4.60
CA LEU A 560 -18.66 10.72 -4.63
C LEU A 560 -19.38 9.56 -5.34
N PRO A 561 -20.65 9.28 -5.02
CA PRO A 561 -21.43 8.24 -5.67
C PRO A 561 -21.86 8.67 -7.09
N ASN A 562 -22.28 7.70 -7.91
CA ASN A 562 -22.79 7.97 -9.26
C ASN A 562 -23.92 9.00 -9.21
N ASN A 563 -23.97 9.91 -10.19
CA ASN A 563 -24.92 11.03 -10.25
C ASN A 563 -24.80 12.07 -9.11
N VAL A 564 -23.68 12.10 -8.36
CA VAL A 564 -23.28 13.20 -7.48
C VAL A 564 -21.93 13.71 -7.94
N PHE A 565 -21.82 15.02 -8.15
CA PHE A 565 -20.66 15.65 -8.78
C PHE A 565 -20.00 16.62 -7.81
N THR A 566 -18.67 16.64 -7.75
CA THR A 566 -17.94 17.59 -6.91
C THR A 566 -18.14 19.01 -7.43
N THR A 567 -18.30 19.98 -6.53
CA THR A 567 -18.21 21.41 -6.89
C THR A 567 -16.84 21.99 -6.58
N ASP A 568 -16.02 21.25 -5.83
CA ASP A 568 -14.64 21.59 -5.48
C ASP A 568 -13.63 20.65 -6.16
N VAL A 569 -12.35 20.85 -5.89
CA VAL A 569 -11.29 19.94 -6.33
C VAL A 569 -11.40 18.57 -5.61
N PRO A 570 -11.19 17.44 -6.31
CA PRO A 570 -11.34 16.10 -5.72
C PRO A 570 -10.30 15.78 -4.63
N GLU A 571 -9.17 16.48 -4.64
CA GLU A 571 -8.08 16.36 -3.68
C GLU A 571 -7.82 17.72 -3.05
N MET A 572 -7.76 17.75 -1.71
CA MET A 572 -7.46 18.93 -0.91
C MET A 572 -6.27 18.66 -0.01
N THR A 573 -5.47 19.68 0.26
CA THR A 573 -4.25 19.57 1.07
C THR A 573 -4.28 20.52 2.26
N ILE A 574 -3.82 20.03 3.41
CA ILE A 574 -3.58 20.84 4.61
C ILE A 574 -2.07 20.78 4.90
N ASP A 575 -1.42 21.95 4.90
CA ASP A 575 0.04 22.06 5.00
C ASP A 575 0.60 21.35 6.23
N SER A 576 -0.03 21.55 7.38
CA SER A 576 0.28 20.80 8.59
C SER A 576 -0.83 20.87 9.65
N ILE A 577 -0.86 19.87 10.53
CA ILE A 577 -1.71 19.81 11.71
C ILE A 577 -0.81 19.42 12.89
N ALA A 578 -0.59 20.34 13.83
CA ALA A 578 0.28 20.08 14.99
C ALA A 578 -0.36 19.07 15.97
N PRO A 579 0.43 18.43 16.86
CA PRO A 579 -0.11 17.54 17.89
C PRO A 579 -1.22 18.19 18.72
N GLY A 580 -2.39 17.57 18.76
CA GLY A 580 -3.59 18.04 19.44
C GLY A 580 -4.47 18.98 18.62
N ASP A 581 -3.94 19.60 17.55
CA ASP A 581 -4.66 20.59 16.74
C ASP A 581 -5.68 19.93 15.80
N VAL A 582 -6.68 20.74 15.43
CA VAL A 582 -7.77 20.37 14.52
C VAL A 582 -7.79 21.33 13.35
N ALA A 583 -7.78 20.79 12.14
CA ALA A 583 -7.98 21.54 10.92
C ALA A 583 -9.39 21.26 10.36
N THR A 584 -10.14 22.31 10.05
CA THR A 584 -11.47 22.18 9.44
C THR A 584 -11.42 22.36 7.94
N LEU A 585 -12.15 21.54 7.21
CA LEU A 585 -12.17 21.53 5.75
C LEU A 585 -13.60 21.40 5.24
N ASP A 586 -13.93 22.15 4.19
CA ASP A 586 -15.23 22.15 3.54
C ASP A 586 -15.15 21.49 2.16
N TYR A 587 -16.03 20.52 1.88
CA TYR A 587 -16.11 19.83 0.59
C TYR A 587 -17.52 19.90 0.00
N GLY A 588 -17.70 20.63 -1.08
CA GLY A 588 -18.95 20.85 -1.79
C GLY A 588 -19.22 19.82 -2.89
N PHE A 589 -20.49 19.46 -3.04
CA PHE A 589 -20.98 18.55 -4.08
C PHE A 589 -22.39 18.90 -4.55
N LEU A 590 -22.73 18.53 -5.79
CA LEU A 590 -24.02 18.71 -6.45
C LEU A 590 -24.69 17.34 -6.64
N VAL A 591 -25.95 17.23 -6.21
CA VAL A 591 -26.75 16.01 -6.39
C VAL A 591 -27.56 16.13 -7.68
N ASN A 592 -27.34 15.25 -8.66
CA ASN A 592 -28.06 15.31 -9.94
C ASN A 592 -29.53 14.87 -9.76
N LYS A 593 -30.43 15.40 -10.60
CA LYS A 593 -31.85 14.98 -10.63
C LYS A 593 -32.06 13.50 -10.97
N ARG A 594 -31.06 12.84 -11.56
CA ARG A 594 -31.05 11.40 -11.87
C ARG A 594 -30.46 10.54 -10.75
N PHE A 595 -30.09 11.12 -9.61
CA PHE A 595 -29.68 10.34 -8.44
C PHE A 595 -30.88 9.57 -7.89
N ASP A 596 -30.74 8.25 -7.83
CA ASP A 596 -31.78 7.28 -7.45
C ASP A 596 -31.51 6.63 -6.09
N GLY A 597 -30.42 7.02 -5.42
CA GLY A 597 -30.08 6.57 -4.09
C GLY A 597 -30.80 7.38 -2.99
N ASP A 598 -31.07 6.72 -1.87
CA ASP A 598 -31.71 7.38 -0.71
C ASP A 598 -30.73 8.24 0.10
N SER A 599 -29.42 8.06 -0.06
CA SER A 599 -28.40 8.78 0.71
C SER A 599 -27.13 9.03 -0.09
N ILE A 600 -26.56 10.23 0.06
CA ILE A 600 -25.29 10.63 -0.55
C ILE A 600 -24.17 10.17 0.37
N ALA A 601 -23.29 9.29 -0.13
CA ALA A 601 -22.15 8.77 0.61
C ALA A 601 -20.83 9.36 0.08
N VAL A 602 -20.22 10.26 0.83
CA VAL A 602 -18.93 10.86 0.50
C VAL A 602 -17.83 10.04 1.17
N MET A 603 -17.02 9.35 0.36
CA MET A 603 -15.82 8.66 0.84
C MET A 603 -14.70 9.69 0.96
N VAL A 604 -13.98 9.67 2.09
CA VAL A 604 -12.85 10.55 2.38
C VAL A 604 -11.66 9.69 2.73
N SER A 605 -10.57 9.82 1.98
CA SER A 605 -9.29 9.18 2.31
C SER A 605 -8.27 10.24 2.68
N VAL A 606 -7.61 10.08 3.82
CA VAL A 606 -6.65 11.03 4.35
C VAL A 606 -5.29 10.35 4.52
N SER A 607 -4.24 11.02 4.09
CA SER A 607 -2.85 10.56 4.26
C SER A 607 -1.93 11.74 4.55
N GLU A 608 -0.89 11.53 5.35
CA GLU A 608 0.17 12.52 5.60
C GLU A 608 1.51 12.08 5.01
N ASP A 609 2.47 13.00 4.93
CA ASP A 609 3.74 12.87 4.21
C ASP A 609 4.58 11.65 4.61
N SER A 610 4.58 11.29 5.90
CA SER A 610 5.30 10.11 6.42
C SER A 610 4.52 8.80 6.25
N ARG A 611 3.26 8.86 5.79
CA ARG A 611 2.30 7.75 5.63
C ARG A 611 2.14 6.86 6.87
N SER A 612 2.56 7.35 8.03
CA SER A 612 2.39 6.71 9.33
C SER A 612 0.94 6.76 9.80
N SER A 613 0.14 7.69 9.27
CA SER A 613 -1.30 7.77 9.48
C SER A 613 -2.08 7.79 8.17
N TYR A 614 -3.01 6.85 8.03
CA TYR A 614 -3.95 6.74 6.92
C TYR A 614 -5.38 6.56 7.45
N LEU A 615 -6.33 7.26 6.84
CA LEU A 615 -7.76 7.20 7.16
C LEU A 615 -8.53 6.95 5.87
N SER A 616 -9.56 6.11 5.91
CA SER A 616 -10.51 5.99 4.80
C SER A 616 -11.90 5.74 5.36
N GLU A 617 -12.74 6.77 5.34
CA GLU A 617 -14.05 6.78 6.00
C GLU A 617 -15.14 7.23 5.03
N ALA A 618 -16.38 6.83 5.30
CA ALA A 618 -17.55 7.15 4.47
C ALA A 618 -18.58 7.94 5.29
N TYR A 619 -18.84 9.20 4.91
CA TYR A 619 -19.85 10.03 5.54
C TYR A 619 -21.12 10.05 4.71
N LYS A 620 -22.29 9.87 5.34
CA LYS A 620 -23.57 9.72 4.64
C LYS A 620 -24.58 10.75 5.12
N VAL A 621 -25.37 11.28 4.19
CA VAL A 621 -26.53 12.13 4.46
C VAL A 621 -27.72 11.68 3.62
N LYS A 622 -28.92 11.62 4.20
CA LYS A 622 -30.12 11.19 3.47
C LYS A 622 -30.65 12.33 2.60
N VAL A 623 -31.06 12.04 1.38
CA VAL A 623 -31.63 13.06 0.48
C VAL A 623 -32.95 13.57 1.07
N GLY A 624 -33.08 14.89 1.21
CA GLY A 624 -34.24 15.54 1.82
C GLY A 624 -34.25 15.51 3.36
N GLU A 625 -33.19 15.03 4.01
CA GLU A 625 -33.02 15.14 5.46
C GLU A 625 -32.90 16.60 5.91
N TYR A 626 -33.59 16.96 6.99
CA TYR A 626 -33.54 18.31 7.52
C TYR A 626 -32.19 18.55 8.22
N LEU A 627 -31.34 19.35 7.60
CA LEU A 627 -30.05 19.78 8.12
C LEU A 627 -30.23 21.13 8.81
N THR A 628 -29.88 21.19 10.09
CA THR A 628 -29.96 22.42 10.88
C THR A 628 -29.04 23.49 10.28
N ALA A 629 -29.61 24.64 9.93
CA ALA A 629 -28.86 25.79 9.40
C ALA A 629 -27.88 26.44 10.40
N SER A 630 -27.93 26.01 11.67
CA SER A 630 -27.09 26.54 12.75
C SER A 630 -26.66 25.44 13.69
N SER A 631 -25.48 24.90 13.44
CA SER A 631 -24.72 24.09 14.39
C SER A 631 -23.27 24.45 14.18
N THR A 632 -22.68 25.10 15.17
CA THR A 632 -21.26 25.37 15.22
C THR A 632 -20.53 24.07 15.51
N ILE A 633 -19.50 23.75 14.71
CA ILE A 633 -18.51 22.73 15.10
C ILE A 633 -17.87 23.24 16.40
N LYS A 634 -18.14 22.55 17.51
CA LYS A 634 -17.51 22.87 18.80
C LYS A 634 -16.08 22.34 18.78
N ILE A 635 -15.15 23.20 18.38
CA ILE A 635 -13.72 22.96 18.56
C ILE A 635 -13.40 23.34 20.00
N ASP A 636 -13.31 22.36 20.90
CA ASP A 636 -12.80 22.58 22.25
C ASP A 636 -11.28 22.84 22.18
N GLY A 637 -10.92 24.04 21.73
CA GLY A 637 -9.56 24.54 21.78
C GLY A 637 -9.19 24.81 23.23
N ALA A 638 -8.42 23.91 23.83
CA ALA A 638 -7.72 24.21 25.07
C ALA A 638 -6.70 25.31 24.77
N VAL A 639 -7.11 26.58 24.93
CA VAL A 639 -6.19 27.71 25.03
C VAL A 639 -5.26 27.40 26.20
N ARG A 640 -4.01 27.04 25.89
CA ARG A 640 -2.96 26.78 26.87
C ARG A 640 -2.75 28.05 27.70
N LYS A 641 -3.33 28.09 28.90
CA LYS A 641 -2.80 28.89 30.01
C LYS A 641 -1.62 28.13 30.59
N ALA A 642 -0.49 28.81 30.65
CA ALA A 642 0.72 28.33 31.31
C ALA A 642 0.43 28.07 32.80
N VAL A 643 0.40 26.80 33.23
CA VAL A 643 0.60 26.41 34.63
C VAL A 643 1.21 25.00 34.69
N ASP A 644 2.44 25.00 35.22
CA ASP A 644 3.09 24.09 36.19
C ASP A 644 3.17 22.57 35.96
N LEU A 645 4.42 22.09 36.06
CA LEU A 645 4.97 20.81 35.63
C LEU A 645 4.81 19.67 36.64
N LYS A 646 3.68 19.58 37.36
CA LYS A 646 3.45 18.44 38.26
C LYS A 646 2.08 17.81 38.07
N ASN A 647 2.12 16.55 37.61
CA ASN A 647 1.03 15.56 37.54
C ASN A 647 -0.01 15.77 36.43
N VAL A 648 0.19 15.12 35.28
CA VAL A 648 -0.91 14.76 34.37
C VAL A 648 -0.67 13.37 33.78
N SER A 649 -1.52 12.41 34.17
CA SER A 649 -1.71 11.11 33.52
C SER A 649 -2.50 11.29 32.21
N LEU A 650 -2.08 10.61 31.13
CA LEU A 650 -2.76 10.62 29.84
C LEU A 650 -4.22 10.13 29.98
N GLY A 651 -5.20 11.03 29.80
CA GLY A 651 -6.60 10.78 30.14
C GLY A 651 -7.41 10.10 29.02
N LEU A 652 -7.82 8.84 29.25
CA LEU A 652 -9.13 8.36 28.80
C LEU A 652 -10.20 9.03 29.67
N ASN A 653 -10.89 10.05 29.16
CA ASN A 653 -12.00 10.69 29.88
C ASN A 653 -13.30 9.88 29.72
N THR A 654 -13.43 8.78 30.47
CA THR A 654 -14.73 8.14 30.76
C THR A 654 -14.98 8.16 32.26
N GLU A 655 -16.25 8.35 32.67
CA GLU A 655 -16.65 8.31 34.08
C GLU A 655 -16.30 6.96 34.74
N LEU A 656 -16.15 5.89 33.96
CA LEU A 656 -15.76 4.57 34.46
C LEU A 656 -14.30 4.48 34.88
N LEU A 657 -13.44 5.40 34.45
CA LEU A 657 -12.02 5.43 34.83
C LEU A 657 -11.72 6.42 35.96
N GLN A 658 -12.73 7.16 36.39
CA GLN A 658 -12.67 7.98 37.60
C GLN A 658 -12.95 7.11 38.82
N ASP A 659 -12.16 7.23 39.88
CA ASP A 659 -12.35 6.54 41.16
C ASP A 659 -12.52 5.01 41.04
N ILE A 660 -11.70 4.37 40.21
CA ILE A 660 -11.71 2.92 40.04
C ILE A 660 -11.43 2.23 41.38
N PRO A 661 -12.26 1.29 41.85
CA PRO A 661 -12.04 0.59 43.10
C PRO A 661 -10.71 -0.18 43.08
N VAL A 662 -9.93 -0.08 44.16
CA VAL A 662 -8.63 -0.73 44.27
C VAL A 662 -8.74 -1.97 45.17
N GLY A 663 -8.20 -3.11 44.70
CA GLY A 663 -8.04 -4.36 45.43
C GLY A 663 -6.55 -4.70 45.62
N ALA A 664 -6.25 -5.70 46.46
CA ALA A 664 -4.88 -6.20 46.62
C ALA A 664 -4.41 -6.97 45.37
N VAL A 665 -3.10 -7.00 45.10
CA VAL A 665 -2.55 -7.80 43.99
C VAL A 665 -2.72 -9.30 44.29
N ASN A 666 -3.23 -10.07 43.32
CA ASN A 666 -3.31 -11.53 43.36
C ASN A 666 -2.47 -12.13 42.23
N ARG A 667 -1.34 -12.73 42.59
CA ARG A 667 -0.35 -13.30 41.65
C ARG A 667 -0.80 -14.60 40.97
N HIS A 668 -1.95 -15.15 41.35
CA HIS A 668 -2.54 -16.32 40.71
C HIS A 668 -3.56 -15.94 39.63
N ARG A 669 -3.72 -14.65 39.32
CA ARG A 669 -4.69 -14.20 38.30
C ARG A 669 -4.01 -13.87 37.00
N TYR A 670 -4.58 -14.40 35.92
CA TYR A 670 -4.13 -14.19 34.56
C TYR A 670 -5.29 -13.72 33.71
N ALA A 671 -5.07 -12.70 32.88
CA ALA A 671 -6.14 -12.11 32.07
C ALA A 671 -5.76 -12.02 30.59
N LEU A 672 -6.67 -12.47 29.73
CA LEU A 672 -6.64 -12.22 28.29
C LEU A 672 -7.86 -11.38 27.91
N ILE A 673 -7.60 -10.21 27.33
CA ILE A 673 -8.62 -9.23 26.97
C ILE A 673 -8.50 -8.94 25.48
N ILE A 674 -9.54 -9.22 24.71
CA ILE A 674 -9.55 -9.05 23.25
C ILE A 674 -10.65 -8.06 22.88
N GLY A 675 -10.29 -7.04 22.10
CA GLY A 675 -11.22 -6.02 21.60
C GLY A 675 -11.10 -5.89 20.09
N ASN A 676 -12.03 -6.47 19.34
CA ASN A 676 -12.02 -6.46 17.88
C ASN A 676 -13.05 -5.47 17.34
N GLU A 677 -12.56 -4.32 16.89
CA GLU A 677 -13.34 -3.19 16.39
C GLU A 677 -13.27 -3.06 14.87
N ASP A 678 -12.09 -3.23 14.28
CA ASP A 678 -11.84 -3.01 12.86
C ASP A 678 -11.68 -4.31 12.07
N TYR A 679 -12.70 -4.68 11.29
CA TYR A 679 -12.73 -5.89 10.44
C TYR A 679 -12.40 -5.58 8.97
N SER A 680 -11.99 -4.35 8.67
CA SER A 680 -11.77 -3.85 7.30
C SER A 680 -10.64 -4.55 6.54
N ILE A 681 -9.75 -5.24 7.24
CA ILE A 681 -8.57 -5.93 6.68
C ILE A 681 -8.90 -6.96 5.60
N THR A 682 -10.12 -7.53 5.60
CA THR A 682 -10.57 -8.49 4.57
C THR A 682 -11.19 -7.83 3.33
N GLY A 683 -11.13 -6.50 3.24
CA GLY A 683 -11.47 -5.71 2.05
C GLY A 683 -12.96 -5.73 1.74
N ALA A 684 -13.32 -5.99 0.48
CA ALA A 684 -14.71 -5.91 0.00
C ALA A 684 -15.67 -6.94 0.65
N ASN A 685 -15.14 -7.97 1.32
CA ASN A 685 -15.91 -8.97 2.06
C ASN A 685 -15.87 -8.75 3.59
N ALA A 686 -15.36 -7.60 4.05
CA ALA A 686 -15.23 -7.29 5.46
C ALA A 686 -16.55 -7.34 6.21
N GLU A 687 -16.49 -7.90 7.41
CA GLU A 687 -17.56 -7.73 8.38
C GLU A 687 -17.64 -6.26 8.81
N ILE A 688 -18.80 -5.86 9.30
CA ILE A 688 -19.03 -4.48 9.74
C ILE A 688 -18.14 -4.19 10.96
N ASN A 689 -17.55 -3.01 11.08
CA ASN A 689 -16.79 -2.67 12.29
C ASN A 689 -17.69 -2.68 13.54
N VAL A 690 -17.11 -3.01 14.70
CA VAL A 690 -17.79 -3.05 16.01
C VAL A 690 -17.34 -1.85 16.84
N PRO A 691 -18.09 -0.72 16.80
CA PRO A 691 -17.62 0.51 17.42
C PRO A 691 -17.34 0.34 18.91
N TYR A 692 -16.22 0.91 19.35
CA TYR A 692 -15.77 0.94 20.74
C TYR A 692 -15.35 -0.42 21.33
N ALA A 693 -15.26 -1.50 20.56
CA ALA A 693 -14.81 -2.78 21.09
C ALA A 693 -13.37 -2.72 21.66
N VAL A 694 -12.49 -1.91 21.07
CA VAL A 694 -11.15 -1.67 21.63
C VAL A 694 -11.24 -0.85 22.92
N ASN A 695 -12.12 0.16 22.96
CA ASN A 695 -12.32 0.98 24.16
C ASN A 695 -12.92 0.17 25.33
N ASP A 696 -13.87 -0.71 25.04
CA ASP A 696 -14.46 -1.66 25.97
C ASP A 696 -13.37 -2.54 26.62
N ALA A 697 -12.46 -3.10 25.80
CA ALA A 697 -11.31 -3.87 26.27
C ALA A 697 -10.35 -3.05 27.15
N MET A 698 -10.02 -1.81 26.75
CA MET A 698 -9.14 -0.93 27.53
C MET A 698 -9.74 -0.55 28.90
N VAL A 699 -11.04 -0.29 28.96
CA VAL A 699 -11.69 0.01 30.24
C VAL A 699 -11.74 -1.23 31.13
N PHE A 700 -12.06 -2.39 30.57
CA PHE A 700 -12.07 -3.65 31.33
C PHE A 700 -10.68 -4.03 31.87
N ARG A 701 -9.61 -3.73 31.12
CA ARG A 701 -8.21 -3.87 31.57
C ARG A 701 -7.97 -3.17 32.89
N GLU A 702 -8.38 -1.91 33.00
CA GLU A 702 -8.10 -1.12 34.21
C GLU A 702 -8.78 -1.72 35.46
N TYR A 703 -9.94 -2.35 35.32
CA TYR A 703 -10.59 -3.07 36.41
C TYR A 703 -9.91 -4.40 36.72
N CYS A 704 -9.37 -5.09 35.72
CA CYS A 704 -8.55 -6.28 35.95
C CYS A 704 -7.32 -5.95 36.79
N VAL A 705 -6.57 -4.90 36.41
CA VAL A 705 -5.35 -4.50 37.12
C VAL A 705 -5.69 -3.94 38.51
N ARG A 706 -6.58 -2.94 38.58
CA ARG A 706 -6.79 -2.18 39.81
C ARG A 706 -7.75 -2.85 40.78
N THR A 707 -8.86 -3.42 40.30
CA THR A 707 -9.91 -3.98 41.17
C THR A 707 -9.72 -5.48 41.39
N PHE A 708 -9.39 -6.24 40.34
CA PHE A 708 -9.20 -7.69 40.43
C PHE A 708 -7.77 -8.08 40.80
N GLY A 709 -6.85 -7.12 40.85
CA GLY A 709 -5.48 -7.35 41.31
C GLY A 709 -4.64 -8.19 40.37
N VAL A 710 -4.96 -8.23 39.08
CA VAL A 710 -4.14 -8.92 38.07
C VAL A 710 -2.82 -8.15 37.90
N PRO A 711 -1.65 -8.76 38.11
CA PRO A 711 -0.37 -8.11 37.83
C PRO A 711 -0.25 -7.73 36.35
N ASP A 712 0.35 -6.57 36.05
CA ASP A 712 0.50 -6.10 34.65
C ASP A 712 1.24 -7.13 33.76
N GLY A 713 2.19 -7.88 34.31
CA GLY A 713 2.92 -8.94 33.59
C GLY A 713 2.11 -10.22 33.33
N GLN A 714 0.97 -10.40 34.00
CA GLN A 714 0.05 -11.55 33.87
C GLN A 714 -1.22 -11.17 33.09
N LEU A 715 -1.20 -10.04 32.38
CA LEU A 715 -2.33 -9.53 31.61
C LEU A 715 -1.91 -9.26 30.17
N LYS A 716 -2.70 -9.72 29.21
CA LYS A 716 -2.55 -9.43 27.78
C LYS A 716 -3.80 -8.74 27.26
N VAL A 717 -3.60 -7.61 26.57
CA VAL A 717 -4.68 -6.95 25.83
C VAL A 717 -4.35 -6.93 24.35
N VAL A 718 -5.29 -7.39 23.54
CA VAL A 718 -5.10 -7.57 22.10
C VAL A 718 -6.20 -6.80 21.35
N PRO A 719 -5.91 -5.58 20.86
CA PRO A 719 -6.82 -4.86 19.99
C PRO A 719 -6.77 -5.43 18.57
N ASN A 720 -7.93 -5.55 17.92
CA ASN A 720 -8.08 -6.00 16.53
C ASN A 720 -7.27 -7.27 16.22
N ALA A 721 -7.49 -8.30 17.04
CA ALA A 721 -6.76 -9.55 16.98
C ALA A 721 -7.11 -10.36 15.72
N THR A 722 -6.08 -10.77 14.99
CA THR A 722 -6.19 -11.75 13.90
C THR A 722 -6.37 -13.17 14.44
N ALA A 723 -6.74 -14.13 13.60
CA ALA A 723 -6.98 -15.52 14.00
C ALA A 723 -5.74 -16.11 14.69
N GLY A 724 -4.56 -15.90 14.10
CA GLY A 724 -3.29 -16.35 14.67
C GLY A 724 -3.04 -15.76 16.06
N MET A 725 -3.26 -14.45 16.23
CA MET A 725 -3.09 -13.77 17.51
C MET A 725 -4.07 -14.29 18.57
N MET A 726 -5.36 -14.46 18.21
CA MET A 726 -6.36 -14.96 19.15
C MET A 726 -6.01 -16.36 19.68
N HIS A 727 -5.57 -17.26 18.79
CA HIS A 727 -5.15 -18.61 19.17
C HIS A 727 -3.88 -18.61 20.02
N GLU A 728 -2.85 -17.86 19.61
CA GLU A 728 -1.58 -17.76 20.34
C GLU A 728 -1.79 -17.24 21.77
N GLN A 729 -2.58 -16.18 21.93
CA GLN A 729 -2.79 -15.58 23.24
C GLN A 729 -3.70 -16.44 24.13
N LEU A 730 -4.66 -17.17 23.54
CA LEU A 730 -5.43 -18.16 24.30
C LEU A 730 -4.54 -19.31 24.78
N ASP A 731 -3.63 -19.79 23.94
CA ASP A 731 -2.66 -20.82 24.32
C ASP A 731 -1.73 -20.32 25.43
N TRP A 732 -1.30 -19.06 25.38
CA TRP A 732 -0.57 -18.44 26.50
C TRP A 732 -1.37 -18.50 27.80
N LEU A 733 -2.66 -18.09 27.79
CA LEU A 733 -3.50 -18.10 28.99
C LEU A 733 -3.67 -19.51 29.58
N VAL A 734 -3.89 -20.51 28.72
CA VAL A 734 -4.02 -21.92 29.10
C VAL A 734 -2.69 -22.47 29.62
N ASN A 735 -1.56 -22.06 29.06
CA ASN A 735 -0.24 -22.48 29.51
C ASN A 735 0.08 -21.92 30.91
N MET A 736 -0.38 -20.71 31.25
CA MET A 736 -0.21 -20.17 32.62
C MET A 736 -0.92 -21.05 33.65
N ALA A 737 -2.12 -21.55 33.33
CA ALA A 737 -2.85 -22.49 34.18
C ALA A 737 -2.11 -23.83 34.38
N SER A 738 -1.29 -24.26 33.42
CA SER A 738 -0.49 -25.50 33.56
C SER A 738 0.57 -25.41 34.66
N THR A 739 1.01 -24.20 34.99
CA THR A 739 2.08 -23.94 35.95
C THR A 739 1.58 -23.46 37.32
N ASP A 740 0.28 -23.24 37.47
CA ASP A 740 -0.32 -22.65 38.67
C ASP A 740 -1.69 -23.30 38.98
N PRO A 741 -1.75 -24.30 39.88
CA PRO A 741 -2.99 -24.98 40.26
C PRO A 741 -4.02 -24.07 40.94
N GLU A 742 -3.59 -22.94 41.51
CA GLU A 742 -4.47 -21.94 42.14
C GLU A 742 -4.90 -20.87 41.13
N ALA A 743 -4.60 -21.04 39.83
CA ALA A 743 -4.87 -20.05 38.82
C ALA A 743 -6.35 -19.66 38.75
N GLU A 744 -6.57 -18.36 38.62
CA GLU A 744 -7.85 -17.75 38.28
C GLU A 744 -7.71 -17.06 36.91
N LEU A 745 -8.36 -17.63 35.89
CA LEU A 745 -8.26 -17.13 34.52
C LEU A 745 -9.41 -16.15 34.23
N ILE A 746 -9.10 -15.02 33.64
CA ILE A 746 -10.08 -14.04 33.16
C ILE A 746 -9.96 -13.95 31.65
N PHE A 747 -11.03 -14.26 30.94
CA PHE A 747 -11.12 -14.10 29.49
C PHE A 747 -12.20 -13.07 29.17
N TYR A 748 -11.83 -12.01 28.46
CA TYR A 748 -12.75 -10.97 28.02
C TYR A 748 -12.68 -10.83 26.49
N TYR A 749 -13.83 -10.75 25.85
CA TYR A 749 -13.93 -10.50 24.40
C TYR A 749 -15.05 -9.49 24.08
N SER A 750 -14.72 -8.44 23.33
CA SER A 750 -15.70 -7.55 22.68
C SER A 750 -15.47 -7.56 21.17
N GLY A 751 -16.52 -7.82 20.39
CA GLY A 751 -16.41 -7.98 18.93
C GLY A 751 -17.61 -8.70 18.32
N HIS A 752 -17.42 -9.31 17.16
CA HIS A 752 -18.44 -10.13 16.51
C HIS A 752 -18.43 -11.56 17.03
N GLY A 753 -19.63 -12.07 17.27
CA GLY A 753 -19.88 -13.51 17.35
C GLY A 753 -20.69 -13.92 16.13
N ASN A 754 -20.52 -15.16 15.68
CA ASN A 754 -21.35 -15.73 14.63
C ASN A 754 -21.48 -17.25 14.82
N ASN A 755 -22.36 -17.92 14.07
CA ASN A 755 -22.57 -19.37 14.16
C ASN A 755 -22.16 -20.08 12.87
N ASP A 756 -21.60 -21.29 12.98
CA ASP A 756 -21.46 -22.18 11.82
C ASP A 756 -22.85 -22.57 11.30
N GLU A 757 -23.09 -22.38 10.01
CA GLU A 757 -24.41 -22.57 9.41
C GLU A 757 -24.90 -24.02 9.50
N ALA A 758 -24.00 -25.00 9.51
CA ALA A 758 -24.30 -26.42 9.52
C ALA A 758 -24.45 -26.97 10.95
N THR A 759 -23.51 -26.65 11.85
CA THR A 759 -23.48 -27.21 13.22
C THR A 759 -24.26 -26.36 14.23
N LYS A 760 -24.55 -25.09 13.89
CA LYS A 760 -25.10 -24.06 14.79
C LYS A 760 -24.20 -23.78 16.00
N GLU A 761 -22.92 -24.11 15.91
CA GLU A 761 -21.93 -23.85 16.96
C GLU A 761 -21.49 -22.37 16.90
N PRO A 762 -21.45 -21.66 18.04
CA PRO A 762 -21.02 -20.26 18.11
C PRO A 762 -19.49 -20.09 18.12
N TYR A 763 -19.01 -19.07 17.42
CA TYR A 763 -17.60 -18.69 17.30
C TYR A 763 -17.37 -17.20 17.61
N LEU A 764 -16.23 -16.90 18.23
CA LEU A 764 -15.66 -15.56 18.33
C LEU A 764 -14.89 -15.24 17.04
N LEU A 765 -15.17 -14.09 16.42
CA LEU A 765 -14.63 -13.76 15.11
C LEU A 765 -13.35 -12.90 15.19
N PRO A 766 -12.25 -13.35 14.58
CA PRO A 766 -11.06 -12.52 14.38
C PRO A 766 -11.26 -11.45 13.30
N VAL A 767 -10.45 -10.38 13.31
CA VAL A 767 -10.61 -9.27 12.36
C VAL A 767 -10.30 -9.63 10.91
N ASP A 768 -9.45 -10.63 10.69
CA ASP A 768 -9.00 -11.13 9.39
C ASP A 768 -9.86 -12.28 8.83
N ILE A 769 -10.96 -12.63 9.50
CA ILE A 769 -11.85 -13.74 9.13
C ILE A 769 -13.27 -13.20 8.87
N THR A 770 -13.91 -13.71 7.82
CA THR A 770 -15.31 -13.41 7.49
C THR A 770 -16.22 -14.56 7.93
N GLY A 771 -17.53 -14.30 8.03
CA GLY A 771 -18.54 -15.30 8.41
C GLY A 771 -18.56 -16.54 7.50
N LYS A 772 -18.00 -16.47 6.28
CA LYS A 772 -17.84 -17.62 5.37
C LYS A 772 -16.79 -18.63 5.85
N ASN A 773 -15.75 -18.17 6.55
CA ASN A 773 -14.62 -18.98 7.02
C ASN A 773 -14.60 -19.06 8.54
N ILE A 774 -15.77 -19.02 9.18
CA ILE A 774 -15.94 -18.90 10.63
C ILE A 774 -15.18 -19.96 11.46
N ARG A 775 -14.91 -21.13 10.87
CA ARG A 775 -14.14 -22.23 11.51
C ARG A 775 -12.69 -21.89 11.82
N LEU A 776 -12.17 -20.80 11.25
CA LEU A 776 -10.84 -20.26 11.58
C LEU A 776 -10.86 -19.33 12.81
N GLY A 777 -12.04 -19.02 13.35
CA GLY A 777 -12.20 -18.37 14.64
C GLY A 777 -12.20 -19.36 15.80
N ILE A 778 -12.48 -18.87 17.01
CA ILE A 778 -12.49 -19.70 18.23
C ILE A 778 -13.93 -20.10 18.54
N SER A 779 -14.27 -21.39 18.47
CA SER A 779 -15.59 -21.84 18.93
C SER A 779 -15.71 -21.73 20.45
N LEU A 780 -16.90 -21.43 20.96
CA LEU A 780 -17.10 -21.37 22.41
C LEU A 780 -16.89 -22.74 23.07
N ALA A 781 -17.19 -23.84 22.36
CA ALA A 781 -16.92 -25.18 22.85
C ALA A 781 -15.41 -25.43 22.99
N ASP A 782 -14.59 -25.00 22.02
CA ASP A 782 -13.13 -25.09 22.10
C ASP A 782 -12.58 -24.19 23.21
N LEU A 783 -13.07 -22.95 23.32
CA LEU A 783 -12.70 -22.04 24.41
C LEU A 783 -12.94 -22.67 25.78
N TYR A 784 -14.15 -23.17 26.05
CA TYR A 784 -14.48 -23.79 27.34
C TYR A 784 -13.69 -25.07 27.59
N LYS A 785 -13.46 -25.87 26.56
CA LYS A 785 -12.64 -27.08 26.67
C LYS A 785 -11.19 -26.73 27.02
N ARG A 786 -10.61 -25.72 26.37
CA ARG A 786 -9.23 -25.27 26.62
C ARG A 786 -9.07 -24.69 28.02
N LEU A 787 -10.00 -23.86 28.48
CA LEU A 787 -9.97 -23.31 29.84
C LEU A 787 -10.12 -24.38 30.92
N ALA A 788 -10.78 -25.51 30.62
CA ALA A 788 -10.94 -26.65 31.50
C ALA A 788 -9.78 -27.69 31.41
N THR A 789 -8.72 -27.40 30.65
CA THR A 789 -7.62 -28.38 30.41
C THR A 789 -6.88 -28.73 31.69
N TYR A 790 -6.67 -27.76 32.58
CA TYR A 790 -5.92 -27.91 33.82
C TYR A 790 -6.82 -27.68 35.04
N PRO A 791 -6.55 -28.32 36.19
CA PRO A 791 -7.23 -28.00 37.43
C PRO A 791 -6.84 -26.59 37.86
N ILE A 792 -7.82 -25.69 37.85
CA ILE A 792 -7.69 -24.29 38.23
C ILE A 792 -8.77 -23.94 39.26
N LYS A 793 -8.57 -22.83 39.96
CA LYS A 793 -9.52 -22.30 40.94
C LYS A 793 -10.79 -21.76 40.27
N GLY A 794 -10.65 -21.15 39.10
CA GLY A 794 -11.79 -20.70 38.31
C GLY A 794 -11.40 -20.01 37.00
N ALA A 795 -12.22 -20.18 35.96
CA ALA A 795 -12.16 -19.44 34.71
C ALA A 795 -13.43 -18.59 34.54
N TYR A 796 -13.24 -17.28 34.42
CA TYR A 796 -14.31 -16.28 34.29
C TYR A 796 -14.29 -15.68 32.89
N VAL A 797 -15.34 -15.95 32.11
CA VAL A 797 -15.45 -15.55 30.70
C VAL A 797 -16.51 -14.45 30.57
N PHE A 798 -16.15 -13.33 29.94
CA PHE A 798 -17.05 -12.20 29.69
C PHE A 798 -17.09 -11.90 28.19
N LEU A 799 -18.26 -12.07 27.57
CA LEU A 799 -18.44 -11.96 26.13
C LEU A 799 -19.41 -10.83 25.77
N ASP A 800 -18.90 -9.76 25.17
CA ASP A 800 -19.69 -8.66 24.58
C ASP A 800 -19.82 -8.82 23.05
N ALA A 801 -20.48 -9.90 22.65
CA ALA A 801 -20.65 -10.35 21.26
C ALA A 801 -22.06 -10.89 20.99
N CYS A 802 -22.52 -10.86 19.73
CA CYS A 802 -23.83 -11.40 19.32
C CYS A 802 -23.70 -12.84 18.80
N PHE A 803 -24.59 -13.78 19.15
CA PHE A 803 -24.57 -15.15 18.60
C PHE A 803 -25.91 -15.57 17.97
N SER A 804 -26.82 -14.63 17.72
CA SER A 804 -28.16 -14.90 17.15
C SER A 804 -28.23 -14.81 15.62
N GLY A 805 -27.08 -14.55 14.97
CA GLY A 805 -26.98 -14.24 13.53
C GLY A 805 -27.24 -12.76 13.18
N GLY A 806 -27.34 -11.87 14.18
CA GLY A 806 -27.47 -10.42 13.98
C GLY A 806 -26.21 -9.64 14.39
N TYR A 807 -25.84 -8.62 13.62
CA TYR A 807 -24.67 -7.76 13.86
C TYR A 807 -24.86 -6.80 15.06
N LYS A 808 -23.78 -6.53 15.81
CA LYS A 808 -23.72 -5.47 16.84
C LYS A 808 -23.72 -4.09 16.14
N SER A 809 -24.89 -3.56 15.76
CA SER A 809 -25.01 -2.29 15.01
C SER A 809 -26.21 -1.40 15.38
N ALA A 810 -26.13 -0.11 15.03
CA ALA A 810 -27.15 0.91 15.30
C ALA A 810 -28.32 0.93 14.29
N ALA A 811 -28.16 0.36 13.08
CA ALA A 811 -29.18 0.43 12.03
C ALA A 811 -30.20 -0.75 12.13
N PRO A 812 -31.50 -0.50 12.37
CA PRO A 812 -32.50 -1.57 12.53
C PRO A 812 -32.70 -2.43 11.26
N LEU A 813 -32.44 -1.86 10.08
CA LEU A 813 -32.70 -2.49 8.77
C LEU A 813 -31.60 -3.46 8.31
N LEU A 814 -30.39 -3.39 8.87
CA LEU A 814 -29.26 -4.26 8.48
C LEU A 814 -29.11 -5.50 9.38
N ALA A 815 -29.76 -5.52 10.55
CA ALA A 815 -29.83 -6.70 11.41
C ALA A 815 -30.80 -7.80 10.90
N GLN A 816 -31.35 -7.65 9.68
CA GLN A 816 -32.34 -8.55 9.07
C GLN A 816 -31.84 -9.29 7.82
N LYS A 817 -30.59 -9.76 7.81
CA LYS A 817 -30.20 -10.82 6.86
C LYS A 817 -29.99 -12.12 7.62
N GLY A 818 -31.08 -12.87 7.79
CA GLY A 818 -31.02 -14.26 8.24
C GLY A 818 -32.17 -14.64 9.17
N VAL A 819 -32.65 -15.88 9.03
CA VAL A 819 -33.49 -16.54 10.05
C VAL A 819 -32.71 -16.51 11.36
N ARG A 820 -33.29 -15.97 12.45
CA ARG A 820 -32.66 -16.00 13.78
C ARG A 820 -32.37 -17.46 14.14
N VAL A 821 -31.10 -17.77 14.34
CA VAL A 821 -30.65 -19.11 14.68
C VAL A 821 -30.36 -19.15 16.17
N VAL A 822 -31.03 -20.06 16.89
CA VAL A 822 -30.69 -20.36 18.28
C VAL A 822 -29.39 -21.19 18.28
N PRO A 823 -28.28 -20.70 18.85
CA PRO A 823 -27.00 -21.40 18.85
C PRO A 823 -27.05 -22.66 19.74
N LYS A 824 -26.36 -23.72 19.31
CA LYS A 824 -26.18 -24.95 20.10
C LYS A 824 -24.92 -24.82 20.95
N VAL A 825 -25.04 -24.13 22.08
CA VAL A 825 -23.89 -23.89 22.98
C VAL A 825 -23.62 -25.13 23.84
N GLY A 826 -22.37 -25.60 23.86
CA GLY A 826 -21.93 -26.63 24.80
C GLY A 826 -21.87 -26.09 26.23
N LEU A 827 -22.09 -26.95 27.24
CA LEU A 827 -21.96 -26.53 28.64
C LEU A 827 -20.48 -26.35 29.01
N PRO A 828 -20.10 -25.30 29.76
CA PRO A 828 -18.76 -25.15 30.29
C PRO A 828 -18.33 -26.36 31.14
N GLN A 829 -17.04 -26.69 31.11
CA GLN A 829 -16.44 -27.79 31.86
C GLN A 829 -15.52 -27.24 32.96
N GLY A 830 -15.15 -28.08 33.94
CA GLY A 830 -14.27 -27.68 35.05
C GLY A 830 -14.89 -26.57 35.92
N HIS A 831 -14.05 -25.69 36.49
CA HIS A 831 -14.52 -24.49 37.19
C HIS A 831 -14.64 -23.32 36.22
N THR A 832 -15.52 -23.41 35.22
CA THR A 832 -15.71 -22.33 34.22
C THR A 832 -17.09 -21.68 34.36
N LEU A 833 -17.11 -20.35 34.38
CA LEU A 833 -18.30 -19.49 34.40
C LEU A 833 -18.20 -18.51 33.23
N SER A 834 -19.27 -18.40 32.43
CA SER A 834 -19.33 -17.51 31.27
C SER A 834 -20.53 -16.61 31.33
N PHE A 835 -20.33 -15.30 31.15
CA PHE A 835 -21.38 -14.32 30.92
C PHE A 835 -21.37 -13.87 29.47
N SER A 836 -22.55 -13.80 28.86
CA SER A 836 -22.74 -13.26 27.51
C SER A 836 -23.67 -12.04 27.56
N SER A 837 -23.42 -11.10 26.66
CA SER A 837 -24.13 -9.82 26.57
C SER A 837 -25.59 -9.92 26.13
N SER A 838 -26.00 -11.02 25.52
CA SER A 838 -27.36 -11.26 25.04
C SER A 838 -27.71 -12.75 25.02
N SER A 839 -29.02 -13.04 24.97
CA SER A 839 -29.55 -14.39 24.76
C SER A 839 -29.50 -14.81 23.28
N GLY A 840 -29.68 -16.10 23.03
CA GLY A 840 -29.40 -16.73 21.72
C GLY A 840 -30.25 -16.22 20.54
N ASP A 841 -31.35 -15.51 20.78
CA ASP A 841 -32.22 -14.91 19.74
C ASP A 841 -32.21 -13.37 19.75
N GLN A 842 -31.36 -12.76 20.59
CA GLN A 842 -31.22 -11.32 20.76
C GLN A 842 -29.86 -10.80 20.26
N THR A 843 -29.74 -9.49 20.04
CA THR A 843 -28.51 -8.84 19.55
C THR A 843 -27.94 -7.89 20.61
N SER A 844 -26.63 -7.92 20.79
CA SER A 844 -25.89 -6.93 21.57
C SER A 844 -25.90 -5.56 20.89
N SER A 845 -26.04 -4.49 21.68
CA SER A 845 -26.15 -3.12 21.22
C SER A 845 -24.98 -2.25 21.68
N VAL A 846 -24.75 -1.15 20.94
CA VAL A 846 -23.70 -0.16 21.22
C VAL A 846 -24.29 1.08 21.88
N TYR A 847 -23.67 1.56 22.96
CA TYR A 847 -24.07 2.74 23.72
C TYR A 847 -23.20 3.96 23.31
N HIS A 848 -23.60 4.61 22.22
CA HIS A 848 -22.84 5.70 21.61
C HIS A 848 -22.56 6.89 22.54
N ASP A 849 -23.53 7.32 23.34
CA ASP A 849 -23.36 8.44 24.29
C ASP A 849 -22.21 8.20 25.27
N LYS A 850 -22.00 6.93 25.65
CA LYS A 850 -20.96 6.50 26.57
C LYS A 850 -19.72 5.94 25.86
N LYS A 851 -19.73 5.89 24.52
CA LYS A 851 -18.67 5.33 23.67
C LYS A 851 -18.26 3.91 24.10
N GLN A 852 -19.23 3.05 24.39
CA GLN A 852 -19.01 1.66 24.85
C GLN A 852 -20.12 0.72 24.37
N GLY A 853 -19.94 -0.59 24.51
CA GLY A 853 -21.04 -1.57 24.46
C GLY A 853 -21.99 -1.43 25.65
N TYR A 854 -23.30 -1.62 25.45
CA TYR A 854 -24.27 -1.56 26.55
C TYR A 854 -23.92 -2.56 27.66
N TYR A 855 -23.51 -3.77 27.30
CA TYR A 855 -23.14 -4.79 28.27
C TYR A 855 -21.87 -4.40 29.04
N THR A 856 -20.78 -4.08 28.35
CA THR A 856 -19.52 -3.71 28.99
C THR A 856 -19.66 -2.48 29.89
N TYR A 857 -20.39 -1.46 29.45
CA TYR A 857 -20.65 -0.26 30.25
C TYR A 857 -21.31 -0.61 31.59
N PHE A 858 -22.42 -1.35 31.55
CA PHE A 858 -23.15 -1.68 32.78
C PHE A 858 -22.43 -2.73 33.63
N LEU A 859 -21.69 -3.66 33.02
CA LEU A 859 -20.83 -4.61 33.74
C LEU A 859 -19.81 -3.87 34.61
N VAL A 860 -19.02 -2.98 33.97
CA VAL A 860 -17.98 -2.20 34.64
C VAL A 860 -18.59 -1.22 35.63
N LYS A 861 -19.70 -0.56 35.27
CA LYS A 861 -20.41 0.36 36.16
C LYS A 861 -20.92 -0.34 37.43
N CYS A 862 -21.49 -1.54 37.32
CA CYS A 862 -21.94 -2.30 38.49
C CYS A 862 -20.77 -2.64 39.43
N ILE A 863 -19.62 -3.04 38.86
CA ILE A 863 -18.39 -3.27 39.64
C ILE A 863 -17.96 -1.99 40.34
N LYS A 864 -17.94 -0.86 39.61
CA LYS A 864 -17.57 0.44 40.16
C LYS A 864 -18.47 0.88 41.31
N ASP A 865 -19.78 0.86 41.09
CA ASP A 865 -20.78 1.36 42.04
C ASP A 865 -20.78 0.55 43.34
N ALA A 866 -20.51 -0.75 43.25
CA ALA A 866 -20.35 -1.62 44.41
C ALA A 866 -18.94 -1.62 45.01
N LYS A 867 -18.04 -0.76 44.52
CA LYS A 867 -16.63 -0.70 44.91
C LYS A 867 -15.91 -2.05 44.78
N GLY A 868 -16.30 -2.84 43.78
CA GLY A 868 -15.87 -4.21 43.51
C GLY A 868 -16.42 -5.27 44.48
N ASP A 869 -17.17 -4.89 45.52
CA ASP A 869 -17.69 -5.81 46.52
C ASP A 869 -19.02 -6.43 46.08
N LEU A 870 -18.92 -7.36 45.12
CA LEU A 870 -20.03 -8.13 44.58
C LEU A 870 -19.62 -9.59 44.44
N THR A 871 -20.56 -10.47 44.72
CA THR A 871 -20.50 -11.86 44.28
C THR A 871 -20.75 -11.97 42.77
N MET A 872 -20.31 -13.05 42.13
CA MET A 872 -20.55 -13.27 40.69
C MET A 872 -22.05 -13.31 40.36
N LYS A 873 -22.87 -13.85 41.27
CA LYS A 873 -24.33 -13.83 41.12
C LYS A 873 -24.88 -12.40 41.14
N GLU A 874 -24.49 -11.58 42.12
CA GLU A 874 -24.93 -10.18 42.20
C GLU A 874 -24.44 -9.35 41.01
N LEU A 875 -23.21 -9.58 40.54
CA LEU A 875 -22.66 -8.92 39.36
C LEU A 875 -23.52 -9.23 38.13
N PHE A 876 -23.89 -10.49 37.92
CA PHE A 876 -24.76 -10.88 36.82
C PHE A 876 -26.15 -10.25 36.95
N GLU A 877 -26.81 -10.40 38.10
CA GLU A 877 -28.19 -9.93 38.31
C GLU A 877 -28.31 -8.42 38.12
N LYS A 878 -27.36 -7.64 38.66
CA LYS A 878 -27.33 -6.18 38.50
C LYS A 878 -27.03 -5.76 37.06
N THR A 879 -26.03 -6.38 36.42
CA THR A 879 -25.70 -6.10 35.01
C THR A 879 -26.88 -6.42 34.11
N ASN A 880 -27.54 -7.56 34.32
CA ASN A 880 -28.70 -7.99 33.56
C ASN A 880 -29.86 -6.99 33.68
N ALA A 881 -30.19 -6.57 34.91
CA ALA A 881 -31.26 -5.60 35.15
C ALA A 881 -31.01 -4.25 34.47
N GLU A 882 -29.79 -3.71 34.59
CA GLU A 882 -29.44 -2.41 33.99
C GLU A 882 -29.38 -2.47 32.46
N VAL A 883 -28.79 -3.52 31.88
CA VAL A 883 -28.75 -3.71 30.42
C VAL A 883 -30.16 -3.83 29.84
N LYS A 884 -31.04 -4.64 30.45
CA LYS A 884 -32.44 -4.76 30.03
C LYS A 884 -33.15 -3.42 30.06
N LYS A 885 -33.04 -2.71 31.18
CA LYS A 885 -33.69 -1.42 31.39
C LYS A 885 -33.22 -0.39 30.37
N ALA A 886 -31.90 -0.28 30.17
CA ALA A 886 -31.32 0.71 29.29
C ALA A 886 -31.59 0.43 27.81
N THR A 887 -31.57 -0.84 27.39
CA THR A 887 -31.85 -1.22 25.99
C THR A 887 -33.34 -1.15 25.65
N ALA A 888 -34.24 -1.42 26.62
CA ALA A 888 -35.68 -1.24 26.44
C ALA A 888 -36.06 0.22 26.09
N LEU A 889 -35.34 1.21 26.64
CA LEU A 889 -35.55 2.64 26.35
C LEU A 889 -35.27 3.01 24.88
N ILE A 890 -34.43 2.23 24.20
CA ILE A 890 -34.14 2.40 22.77
C ILE A 890 -34.92 1.40 21.89
N GLY A 891 -35.95 0.76 22.45
CA GLY A 891 -36.82 -0.18 21.72
C GLY A 891 -36.15 -1.51 21.36
N LYS A 892 -35.05 -1.88 22.01
CA LYS A 892 -34.36 -3.16 21.79
C LYS A 892 -34.46 -4.04 23.04
N MET A 893 -34.57 -5.36 22.84
CA MET A 893 -34.43 -6.32 23.93
C MET A 893 -33.01 -6.89 23.91
N GLN A 894 -32.26 -6.65 24.98
CA GLN A 894 -30.97 -7.27 25.24
C GLN A 894 -30.93 -7.78 26.69
N GLU A 895 -30.86 -9.09 26.82
CA GLU A 895 -30.85 -9.78 28.10
C GLU A 895 -29.58 -10.62 28.23
N PRO A 896 -28.61 -10.17 29.04
CA PRO A 896 -27.41 -10.94 29.32
C PRO A 896 -27.72 -12.34 29.86
N GLN A 897 -26.88 -13.32 29.56
CA GLN A 897 -27.03 -14.70 30.05
C GLN A 897 -25.78 -15.15 30.79
N TYR A 898 -25.91 -16.16 31.64
CA TYR A 898 -24.76 -16.87 32.20
C TYR A 898 -24.85 -18.37 31.93
N MET A 899 -23.69 -19.00 31.83
CA MET A 899 -23.53 -20.44 31.80
C MET A 899 -22.45 -20.81 32.81
N VAL A 900 -22.73 -21.81 33.63
CA VAL A 900 -21.77 -22.34 34.60
C VAL A 900 -21.58 -23.82 34.37
N SER A 901 -20.39 -24.32 34.66
CA SER A 901 -20.19 -25.75 34.65
C SER A 901 -21.09 -26.45 35.66
N PRO A 902 -21.77 -27.55 35.29
CA PRO A 902 -22.67 -28.28 36.20
C PRO A 902 -21.99 -28.81 37.47
N THR A 903 -20.66 -28.92 37.47
CA THR A 903 -19.86 -29.40 38.59
C THR A 903 -19.45 -28.30 39.58
N TRP A 904 -19.64 -27.02 39.23
CA TRP A 904 -19.26 -25.90 40.09
C TRP A 904 -20.48 -25.39 40.85
N SER A 905 -20.64 -25.75 42.13
CA SER A 905 -21.85 -25.43 42.91
C SER A 905 -21.79 -24.11 43.68
N ASP A 906 -20.59 -23.63 44.02
CA ASP A 906 -20.31 -22.45 44.86
C ASP A 906 -19.89 -21.20 44.05
N TRP A 907 -19.97 -21.26 42.71
CA TRP A 907 -19.66 -20.14 41.80
C TRP A 907 -20.39 -18.84 42.16
N ALA A 908 -21.60 -18.95 42.72
CA ALA A 908 -22.48 -17.83 42.98
C ALA A 908 -21.89 -16.85 44.01
N ASP A 909 -21.13 -17.37 44.98
CA ASP A 909 -20.58 -16.62 46.12
C ASP A 909 -19.17 -16.06 45.85
N VAL A 910 -18.57 -16.41 44.70
CA VAL A 910 -17.22 -15.97 44.31
C VAL A 910 -17.17 -14.46 44.14
N LYS A 911 -16.13 -13.82 44.66
CA LYS A 911 -15.87 -12.38 44.48
C LYS A 911 -14.60 -12.13 43.69
N LEU A 912 -14.69 -11.32 42.63
CA LEU A 912 -13.53 -10.93 41.83
C LEU A 912 -12.71 -9.80 42.46
N LYS A 913 -13.24 -9.04 43.41
CA LYS A 913 -12.39 -8.09 44.15
C LYS A 913 -11.49 -8.85 45.13
N THR A 914 -10.21 -8.54 45.09
CA THR A 914 -9.25 -8.94 46.10
C THR A 914 -9.42 -8.07 47.35
N PRO A 915 -9.67 -8.65 48.54
CA PRO A 915 -9.74 -7.88 49.77
C PRO A 915 -8.46 -7.09 49.98
N ALA A 916 -8.56 -5.83 50.40
CA ALA A 916 -7.38 -5.08 50.83
C ALA A 916 -6.76 -5.82 52.02
N THR A 917 -5.46 -6.09 51.98
CA THR A 917 -4.74 -6.62 53.15
C THR A 917 -4.94 -5.65 54.30
N MET A 918 -5.54 -6.09 55.40
CA MET A 918 -5.42 -5.36 56.67
C MET A 918 -3.95 -5.44 57.09
N ASN A 919 -3.21 -4.37 56.85
CA ASN A 919 -1.97 -4.03 57.53
C ASN A 919 -1.84 -2.51 57.56
#